data_AF-A0A2H6K8Q2-F1
#
_entry.id   AF-A0A2H6K8Q2-F1
#
_cell.length_a   1.000
_cell.length_b   1.000
_cell.length_c   1.000
_cell.angle_alpha   90.00
_cell.angle_beta   90.00
_cell.angle_gamma   90.00
#
_symmetry.space_group_name_H-M   'P 1'
#
loop_
_entity.id
_entity.type
_entity.pdbx_description
1 polymer ?
#
loop_
_entity_poly.entity_id
_entity_poly.type
_entity_poly.pdbx_seq_one_letter_code
_entity_poly.pdbx_strand_id
1 'polypeptide(L)'
;MSAAPIFGLNNAADGTSVADPRATSGVPLPDVCLECAPGYRMADEGRSCYLVKSSIWSRSFYAMVAGILIALTVLCVRLLVRPSQFHANLDRYRQELGSHRGGHGSSKLGKGIIGSLLGLMNEDIAGIGVMLYFRFLAFVLGTTLVLLLLSVAHAHIPCSDMIRSLGEPFSLDRPDAVRVDSSWLGWLGMRRSPGWREHLLNFKIVDDAITWSVSQYVEDNARAMHVLYIAVMGITLAFAWSQHKFIREYFKRNPRVQSFTLILERVPPVHTLEDFVENACGVRPKSVTVAYDIDKASEGLQEFINLQDDEEGSGVYVNLDMALEHRRVLESLEPSGTAYAVFRTRLDMRKALISLNRSGICNARLCDLEPEDVEWSNIFKGEGLLRRAVEMTAAVCVTQLFWTLVFFMPYAAYKLHAGSTDLCEALWLYMFTGVGNGLVAASIHKATEKVRFASVQSAENYTMWMSTAAQLLNIGLNVLLAHLNNYGGHYKVLSMVKDFALYRRTATFSVGEEVSITQSLSTYMVNVILLVPALAFVLVRYGAPLMGALYVLAADLDDRVSHLLRPAPFELNGRYGSAVVNFTCSLLLQYVIRSRMQSFIIAFALLASYVVHYGVDAYVLINKAAPSGLNGTAAFHNAMLMWSVPTGILAACPSYWRWRGMDGYLATTFVIFGAHVLIYCTFIYFICRPRDHIDGAEENTSTSDYSLRNPVYKLRRLAGI
;
A
#
# COMPACT_ATOMS: atom_id res chain seq x y z
N MET A 1 -0.06 38.38 35.35
CA MET A 1 -0.77 39.66 35.53
C MET A 1 -0.09 40.70 34.64
N SER A 2 -0.67 40.99 33.48
CA SER A 2 -0.31 42.15 32.66
C SER A 2 -1.53 42.53 31.82
N ALA A 3 -1.81 43.83 31.82
CA ALA A 3 -3.08 44.45 31.51
C ALA A 3 -3.58 44.25 30.07
N ALA A 4 -4.90 44.16 29.93
CA ALA A 4 -5.61 44.28 28.66
C ALA A 4 -5.60 45.75 28.18
N PRO A 5 -5.46 46.04 26.88
CA PRO A 5 -5.60 47.39 26.37
C PRO A 5 -7.09 47.74 26.22
N ILE A 6 -7.50 48.82 26.89
CA ILE A 6 -8.78 49.50 26.67
C ILE A 6 -8.57 50.44 25.48
N PHE A 7 -9.28 50.21 24.36
CA PHE A 7 -9.33 51.15 23.25
C PHE A 7 -10.58 52.02 23.35
N GLY A 8 -10.36 53.33 23.55
CA GLY A 8 -11.39 54.35 23.55
C GLY A 8 -11.85 54.70 22.13
N LEU A 9 -13.16 54.85 21.97
CA LEU A 9 -13.82 55.37 20.77
C LEU A 9 -13.66 56.89 20.73
N ASN A 10 -12.87 57.41 19.79
CA ASN A 10 -12.91 58.82 19.41
C ASN A 10 -13.87 58.98 18.22
N ASN A 11 -15.01 59.62 18.47
CA ASN A 11 -15.85 60.21 17.44
C ASN A 11 -15.19 61.50 16.95
N ALA A 12 -14.96 61.62 15.65
CA ALA A 12 -14.74 62.90 14.99
C ALA A 12 -15.69 63.01 13.80
N ALA A 13 -16.68 63.89 13.96
CA ALA A 13 -17.49 64.44 12.89
C ALA A 13 -16.75 65.62 12.25
N ASP A 14 -16.75 65.68 10.92
CA ASP A 14 -17.09 66.85 10.07
C ASP A 14 -16.31 66.83 8.76
N GLY A 15 -17.05 66.94 7.66
CA GLY A 15 -16.53 66.97 6.30
C GLY A 15 -17.63 66.82 5.26
N THR A 16 -18.37 67.91 5.05
CA THR A 16 -19.47 68.09 4.10
C THR A 16 -19.20 67.57 2.67
N SER A 17 -20.02 66.64 2.18
CA SER A 17 -20.27 66.48 0.75
C SER A 17 -21.71 66.03 0.49
N VAL A 18 -22.30 66.69 -0.51
CA VAL A 18 -23.68 66.64 -1.00
C VAL A 18 -24.23 65.21 -1.15
N ALA A 19 -25.46 65.03 -0.66
CA ALA A 19 -26.19 63.77 -0.61
C ALA A 19 -26.70 63.31 -1.99
N ASP A 20 -26.48 62.03 -2.30
CA ASP A 20 -27.21 61.26 -3.30
C ASP A 20 -28.13 60.26 -2.56
N PRO A 21 -29.47 60.33 -2.67
CA PRO A 21 -30.38 59.60 -1.79
C PRO A 21 -30.66 58.14 -2.23
N ARG A 22 -29.72 57.46 -2.91
CA ARG A 22 -29.88 56.05 -3.32
C ARG A 22 -28.76 55.09 -2.92
N ALA A 23 -27.92 55.45 -1.95
CA ALA A 23 -26.97 54.51 -1.34
C ALA A 23 -27.42 54.15 0.09
N THR A 24 -28.36 53.22 0.22
CA THR A 24 -28.67 52.60 1.51
C THR A 24 -27.51 51.73 1.97
N SER A 25 -26.74 52.29 2.90
CA SER A 25 -26.20 51.64 4.10
C SER A 25 -25.46 50.32 3.91
N GLY A 26 -24.26 50.39 3.33
CA GLY A 26 -23.18 49.51 3.79
C GLY A 26 -22.59 50.15 5.04
N VAL A 27 -22.83 49.56 6.23
CA VAL A 27 -21.95 49.81 7.38
C VAL A 27 -20.53 49.54 6.87
N PRO A 28 -19.57 50.48 6.95
CA PRO A 28 -18.18 50.14 6.66
C PRO A 28 -17.81 49.05 7.66
N LEU A 29 -17.71 47.83 7.16
CA LEU A 29 -17.19 46.73 7.95
C LEU A 29 -15.84 47.19 8.48
N PRO A 30 -15.54 46.99 9.78
CA PRO A 30 -14.21 47.31 10.29
C PRO A 30 -13.16 46.65 9.40
N ASP A 31 -12.02 47.32 9.16
CA ASP A 31 -10.86 46.82 8.39
C ASP A 31 -10.26 45.51 8.95
N VAL A 32 -10.90 44.91 9.95
CA VAL A 32 -10.54 43.64 10.55
C VAL A 32 -11.76 42.72 10.46
N CYS A 33 -11.75 41.84 9.47
CA CYS A 33 -12.70 40.75 9.35
C CYS A 33 -12.54 39.79 10.55
N LEU A 34 -13.64 39.18 11.03
CA LEU A 34 -13.57 38.05 11.97
C LEU A 34 -12.75 36.86 11.41
N GLU A 35 -12.48 36.85 10.10
CA GLU A 35 -11.63 35.90 9.37
C GLU A 35 -10.20 36.41 9.11
N CYS A 36 -9.77 37.55 9.66
CA CYS A 36 -8.37 37.98 9.60
C CYS A 36 -7.51 37.19 10.58
N ALA A 37 -7.49 35.86 10.42
CA ALA A 37 -6.42 35.02 10.93
C ALA A 37 -5.08 35.55 10.37
N PRO A 38 -4.00 35.57 11.18
CA PRO A 38 -2.70 36.08 10.75
C PRO A 38 -2.24 35.39 9.45
N GLY A 39 -2.10 36.17 8.37
CA GLY A 39 -1.64 35.67 7.07
C GLY A 39 -2.53 36.02 5.87
N TYR A 40 -3.70 36.65 6.06
CA TYR A 40 -4.61 37.09 4.99
C TYR A 40 -4.55 38.61 4.75
N ARG A 41 -4.70 39.05 3.49
CA ARG A 41 -4.94 40.44 3.07
C ARG A 41 -6.25 40.50 2.32
N MET A 42 -7.00 41.57 2.54
CA MET A 42 -8.19 41.85 1.75
C MET A 42 -7.77 42.21 0.32
N ALA A 43 -8.45 41.65 -0.68
CA ALA A 43 -8.32 42.05 -2.08
C ALA A 43 -8.81 43.49 -2.24
N ASP A 44 -8.28 44.19 -3.25
CA ASP A 44 -8.59 45.61 -3.51
C ASP A 44 -10.10 45.86 -3.75
N GLU A 45 -10.85 44.81 -4.11
CA GLU A 45 -12.31 44.82 -4.28
C GLU A 45 -13.10 44.79 -2.96
N GLY A 46 -12.44 44.61 -1.81
CA GLY A 46 -13.06 44.60 -0.48
C GLY A 46 -13.97 43.39 -0.18
N ARG A 47 -14.12 42.46 -1.13
CA ARG A 47 -15.08 41.32 -1.05
C ARG A 47 -14.43 39.96 -0.85
N SER A 48 -13.11 39.86 -0.96
CA SER A 48 -12.38 38.60 -0.81
C SER A 48 -11.10 38.81 -0.01
N CYS A 49 -10.68 37.79 0.74
CA CYS A 49 -9.39 37.78 1.42
C CYS A 49 -8.46 36.77 0.72
N TYR A 50 -7.22 37.15 0.45
CA TYR A 50 -6.18 36.27 -0.10
C TYR A 50 -5.04 36.09 0.91
N LEU A 51 -4.48 34.87 0.96
CA LEU A 51 -3.39 34.55 1.88
C LEU A 51 -2.07 35.19 1.39
N VAL A 52 -1.53 36.16 2.15
CA VAL A 52 -0.26 36.87 1.89
C VAL A 52 0.96 35.93 1.95
N LYS A 53 0.85 34.81 2.67
CA LYS A 53 1.94 33.82 2.83
C LYS A 53 1.89 32.66 1.82
N SER A 54 1.12 32.74 0.74
CA SER A 54 1.11 31.72 -0.34
C SER A 54 2.42 31.66 -1.16
N SER A 55 3.43 32.48 -0.84
CA SER A 55 4.60 32.67 -1.72
C SER A 55 5.75 31.67 -1.54
N ILE A 56 5.94 31.03 -0.37
CA ILE A 56 7.07 30.09 -0.20
C ILE A 56 6.85 28.77 -0.94
N TRP A 57 5.65 28.18 -0.84
CA TRP A 57 5.34 26.91 -1.47
C TRP A 57 5.28 27.02 -3.00
N SER A 58 4.67 28.08 -3.53
CA SER A 58 4.68 28.37 -4.97
C SER A 58 6.08 28.67 -5.50
N ARG A 59 6.89 29.51 -4.82
CA ARG A 59 8.27 29.81 -5.24
C ARG A 59 9.19 28.58 -5.21
N SER A 60 9.05 27.72 -4.20
CA SER A 60 9.83 26.47 -4.11
C SER A 60 9.45 25.48 -5.20
N PHE A 61 8.18 25.37 -5.56
CA PHE A 61 7.75 24.58 -6.73
C PHE A 61 8.40 25.09 -8.02
N TYR A 62 8.32 26.39 -8.30
CA TYR A 62 8.93 26.97 -9.51
C TYR A 62 10.45 26.78 -9.53
N ALA A 63 11.12 26.91 -8.38
CA ALA A 63 12.56 26.66 -8.26
C ALA A 63 12.91 25.20 -8.55
N MET A 64 12.11 24.23 -8.07
CA MET A 64 12.32 22.82 -8.37
C MET A 64 12.09 22.52 -9.86
N VAL A 65 11.00 23.01 -10.46
CA VAL A 65 10.73 22.84 -11.89
C VAL A 65 11.89 23.42 -12.71
N ALA A 66 12.37 24.61 -12.38
CA ALA A 66 13.55 25.19 -13.01
C ALA A 66 14.79 24.29 -12.85
N GLY A 67 15.03 23.74 -11.66
CA GLY A 67 16.12 22.80 -11.41
C GLY A 67 16.03 21.52 -12.26
N ILE A 68 14.85 20.94 -12.40
CA ILE A 68 14.61 19.76 -13.25
C ILE A 68 14.85 20.11 -14.72
N LEU A 69 14.35 21.26 -15.19
CA LEU A 69 14.58 21.73 -16.57
C LEU A 69 16.06 21.99 -16.84
N ILE A 70 16.79 22.56 -15.89
CA ILE A 70 18.25 22.76 -16.00
C ILE A 70 18.95 21.40 -16.08
N ALA A 71 18.61 20.45 -15.20
CA ALA A 71 19.20 19.10 -15.22
C ALA A 71 18.94 18.37 -16.54
N LEU A 72 17.70 18.44 -17.05
CA LEU A 72 17.32 17.90 -18.36
C LEU A 72 18.09 18.58 -19.49
N THR A 73 18.23 19.90 -19.45
CA THR A 73 18.99 20.66 -20.46
C THR A 73 20.47 20.24 -20.44
N VAL A 74 21.08 20.10 -19.26
CA VAL A 74 22.46 19.62 -19.12
C VAL A 74 22.62 18.20 -19.68
N LEU A 75 21.69 17.29 -19.37
CA LEU A 75 21.68 15.93 -19.92
C LEU A 75 21.55 15.95 -21.45
N CYS A 76 20.60 16.70 -21.99
CA CYS A 76 20.41 16.84 -23.44
C CYS A 76 21.65 17.43 -24.14
N VAL A 77 22.25 18.50 -23.58
CA VAL A 77 23.48 19.08 -24.13
C VAL A 77 24.61 18.06 -24.11
N ARG A 78 24.77 17.29 -23.02
CA ARG A 78 25.80 16.24 -22.93
C ARG A 78 25.59 15.14 -23.98
N LEU A 79 24.34 14.71 -24.19
CA LEU A 79 23.97 13.75 -25.24
C LEU A 79 24.29 14.28 -26.65
N LEU A 80 24.03 15.57 -26.90
CA LEU A 80 24.28 16.20 -28.20
C LEU A 80 25.77 16.43 -28.47
N VAL A 81 26.57 16.74 -27.45
CA VAL A 81 28.01 17.02 -27.59
C VAL A 81 28.83 15.73 -27.74
N ARG A 82 28.33 14.58 -27.27
CA ARG A 82 29.06 13.29 -27.31
C ARG A 82 28.29 12.18 -28.03
N PRO A 83 28.04 12.31 -29.35
CA PRO A 83 27.20 11.37 -30.10
C PRO A 83 27.79 9.95 -30.16
N SER A 84 29.11 9.80 -30.20
CA SER A 84 29.77 8.49 -30.24
C SER A 84 29.57 7.68 -28.96
N GLN A 85 29.68 8.32 -27.80
CA GLN A 85 29.40 7.69 -26.50
C GLN A 85 27.93 7.32 -26.37
N PHE A 86 27.02 8.20 -26.82
CA PHE A 86 25.59 7.90 -26.84
C PHE A 86 25.30 6.63 -27.66
N HIS A 87 25.88 6.48 -28.85
CA HIS A 87 25.65 5.30 -29.69
C HIS A 87 26.22 4.03 -29.03
N ALA A 88 27.43 4.10 -28.46
CA ALA A 88 28.01 2.99 -27.72
C ALA A 88 27.16 2.56 -26.51
N ASN A 89 26.67 3.53 -25.72
CA ASN A 89 25.80 3.27 -24.57
C ASN A 89 24.42 2.74 -24.99
N LEU A 90 23.87 3.23 -26.11
CA LEU A 90 22.61 2.76 -26.67
C LEU A 90 22.71 1.30 -27.15
N ASP A 91 23.83 0.93 -27.78
CA ASP A 91 24.06 -0.43 -28.24
C ASP A 91 24.28 -1.39 -27.06
N ARG A 92 25.04 -0.97 -26.03
CA ARG A 92 25.12 -1.70 -24.74
C ARG A 92 23.74 -1.88 -24.11
N TYR A 93 22.94 -0.83 -24.05
CA TYR A 93 21.57 -0.89 -23.52
C TYR A 93 20.68 -1.86 -24.30
N ARG A 94 20.77 -1.86 -25.63
CA ARG A 94 20.03 -2.79 -26.50
C ARG A 94 20.48 -4.23 -26.35
N GLN A 95 21.78 -4.47 -26.21
CA GLN A 95 22.34 -5.79 -25.97
C GLN A 95 21.84 -6.37 -24.64
N GLU A 96 21.86 -5.57 -23.57
CA GLU A 96 21.32 -5.99 -22.26
C GLU A 96 19.80 -6.24 -22.31
N LEU A 97 19.03 -5.35 -22.93
CA LEU A 97 17.59 -5.58 -23.15
C LEU A 97 17.31 -6.83 -23.99
N GLY A 98 18.18 -7.12 -24.96
CA GLY A 98 18.09 -8.28 -25.85
C GLY A 98 18.40 -9.59 -25.15
N SER A 99 19.46 -9.63 -24.34
CA SER A 99 19.83 -10.81 -23.53
C SER A 99 18.77 -11.12 -22.47
N HIS A 100 18.12 -10.10 -21.91
CA HIS A 100 17.14 -10.26 -20.84
C HIS A 100 15.71 -10.58 -21.31
N ARG A 101 15.40 -10.31 -22.58
CA ARG A 101 14.10 -10.66 -23.20
C ARG A 101 13.83 -12.17 -23.26
N GLY A 102 14.82 -13.01 -23.00
CA GLY A 102 14.72 -14.47 -23.02
C GLY A 102 14.15 -15.13 -21.75
N GLY A 103 13.95 -14.40 -20.65
CA GLY A 103 13.76 -15.03 -19.32
C GLY A 103 12.38 -15.63 -18.99
N HIS A 104 11.27 -15.05 -19.46
CA HIS A 104 9.91 -15.45 -19.01
C HIS A 104 8.88 -15.63 -20.13
N GLY A 105 9.30 -15.51 -21.39
CA GLY A 105 8.46 -15.80 -22.56
C GLY A 105 8.23 -17.29 -22.69
N SER A 106 7.42 -17.87 -21.81
CA SER A 106 7.00 -19.26 -21.96
C SER A 106 6.21 -19.38 -23.26
N SER A 107 6.61 -20.32 -24.12
CA SER A 107 5.88 -20.68 -25.35
C SER A 107 4.44 -21.15 -25.09
N LYS A 108 4.09 -21.36 -23.81
CA LYS A 108 2.76 -21.75 -23.35
C LYS A 108 1.81 -20.57 -23.21
N LEU A 109 2.28 -19.33 -22.99
CA LEU A 109 1.39 -18.17 -22.94
C LEU A 109 0.67 -18.05 -24.29
N GLY A 110 -0.67 -18.10 -24.25
CA GLY A 110 -1.51 -18.12 -25.44
C GLY A 110 -1.17 -17.01 -26.45
N LYS A 111 -1.32 -17.31 -27.74
CA LYS A 111 -1.04 -16.34 -28.83
C LYS A 111 -1.90 -15.08 -28.64
N GLY A 112 -1.25 -13.93 -28.42
CA GLY A 112 -1.89 -12.61 -28.32
C GLY A 112 -1.95 -12.03 -26.91
N ILE A 113 -2.03 -10.69 -26.80
CA ILE A 113 -1.92 -9.93 -25.54
C ILE A 113 -2.97 -10.38 -24.51
N ILE A 114 -4.22 -10.59 -24.93
CA ILE A 114 -5.31 -10.98 -24.03
C ILE A 114 -5.13 -12.42 -23.52
N GLY A 115 -4.67 -13.33 -24.40
CA GLY A 115 -4.35 -14.71 -24.03
C GLY A 115 -3.23 -14.76 -23.00
N SER A 116 -2.17 -13.96 -23.19
CA SER A 116 -1.09 -13.85 -22.22
C SER A 116 -1.57 -13.29 -20.87
N LEU A 117 -2.43 -12.26 -20.87
CA LEU A 117 -2.94 -11.63 -19.66
C LEU A 117 -3.78 -12.58 -18.80
N LEU A 118 -4.65 -13.39 -19.43
CA LEU A 118 -5.46 -14.40 -18.73
C LEU A 118 -4.63 -15.63 -18.32
N GLY A 119 -3.56 -15.93 -19.08
CA GLY A 119 -2.61 -16.99 -18.79
C GLY A 119 -1.90 -16.82 -17.45
N LEU A 120 -1.60 -15.58 -17.04
CA LEU A 120 -0.87 -15.27 -15.79
C LEU A 120 -1.53 -15.82 -14.51
N MET A 121 -2.84 -16.09 -14.53
CA MET A 121 -3.59 -16.62 -13.38
C MET A 121 -3.49 -18.15 -13.25
N ASN A 122 -3.10 -18.84 -14.32
CA ASN A 122 -3.19 -20.30 -14.45
C ASN A 122 -1.89 -20.96 -14.92
N GLU A 123 -0.98 -20.21 -15.52
CA GLU A 123 0.35 -20.67 -15.93
C GLU A 123 1.42 -20.17 -14.98
N ASP A 124 2.33 -21.09 -14.63
CA ASP A 124 3.48 -20.78 -13.80
C ASP A 124 4.61 -20.19 -14.65
N ILE A 125 4.88 -18.90 -14.46
CA ILE A 125 5.87 -18.14 -15.22
C ILE A 125 7.09 -17.81 -14.34
N ALA A 126 6.83 -17.42 -13.10
CA ALA A 126 7.85 -16.99 -12.14
C ALA A 126 7.53 -17.48 -10.72
N GLY A 127 6.73 -18.55 -10.59
CA GLY A 127 6.33 -19.15 -9.33
C GLY A 127 4.86 -18.92 -8.97
N ILE A 128 4.37 -19.74 -8.03
CA ILE A 128 2.99 -19.69 -7.52
C ILE A 128 2.62 -18.33 -6.92
N GLY A 129 3.56 -17.60 -6.32
CA GLY A 129 3.32 -16.29 -5.71
C GLY A 129 2.79 -15.28 -6.74
N VAL A 130 3.32 -15.30 -7.96
CA VAL A 130 2.85 -14.45 -9.06
C VAL A 130 1.45 -14.84 -9.52
N MET A 131 1.18 -16.14 -9.65
CA MET A 131 -0.16 -16.63 -10.00
C MET A 131 -1.20 -16.17 -8.98
N LEU A 132 -0.88 -16.31 -7.69
CA LEU A 132 -1.73 -15.86 -6.58
C LEU A 132 -1.91 -14.34 -6.59
N TYR A 133 -0.92 -13.58 -7.03
CA TYR A 133 -1.01 -12.13 -7.15
C TYR A 133 -2.00 -11.70 -8.23
N PHE A 134 -1.92 -12.24 -9.45
CA PHE A 134 -2.89 -11.91 -10.49
C PHE A 134 -4.30 -12.40 -10.16
N ARG A 135 -4.43 -13.56 -9.49
CA ARG A 135 -5.73 -14.02 -8.96
C ARG A 135 -6.29 -13.09 -7.90
N PHE A 136 -5.44 -12.56 -7.02
CA PHE A 136 -5.82 -11.57 -6.03
C PHE A 136 -6.23 -10.24 -6.68
N LEU A 137 -5.49 -9.74 -7.67
CA LEU A 137 -5.89 -8.55 -8.43
C LEU A 137 -7.25 -8.72 -9.11
N ALA A 138 -7.51 -9.88 -9.72
CA ALA A 138 -8.82 -10.18 -10.30
C ALA A 138 -9.94 -10.20 -9.24
N PHE A 139 -9.65 -10.68 -8.03
CA PHE A 139 -10.56 -10.60 -6.89
C PHE A 139 -10.81 -9.14 -6.44
N VAL A 140 -9.77 -8.32 -6.36
CA VAL A 140 -9.91 -6.88 -6.04
C VAL A 140 -10.72 -6.16 -7.13
N LEU A 141 -10.50 -6.47 -8.41
CA LEU A 141 -11.32 -5.98 -9.53
C LEU A 141 -12.79 -6.40 -9.39
N GLY A 142 -13.06 -7.66 -9.07
CA GLY A 142 -14.41 -8.15 -8.87
C GLY A 142 -15.14 -7.48 -7.69
N THR A 143 -14.44 -7.31 -6.56
CA THR A 143 -15.00 -6.63 -5.37
C THR A 143 -15.21 -5.13 -5.62
N THR A 144 -14.30 -4.46 -6.32
CA THR A 144 -14.49 -3.05 -6.71
C THR A 144 -15.62 -2.86 -7.73
N LEU A 145 -15.85 -3.82 -8.63
CA LEU A 145 -17.02 -3.81 -9.52
C LEU A 145 -18.33 -3.94 -8.71
N VAL A 146 -18.38 -4.82 -7.71
CA VAL A 146 -19.55 -4.95 -6.82
C VAL A 146 -19.79 -3.65 -6.04
N LEU A 147 -18.73 -3.04 -5.52
CA LEU A 147 -18.79 -1.72 -4.89
C LEU A 147 -19.34 -0.65 -5.85
N LEU A 148 -18.91 -0.65 -7.11
CA LEU A 148 -19.42 0.26 -8.15
C LEU A 148 -20.92 0.03 -8.40
N LEU A 149 -21.35 -1.22 -8.62
CA LEU A 149 -22.75 -1.54 -8.86
C LEU A 149 -23.64 -1.15 -7.68
N LEU A 150 -23.19 -1.43 -6.46
CA LEU A 150 -23.91 -1.02 -5.24
C LEU A 150 -23.93 0.50 -5.09
N SER A 151 -22.86 1.21 -5.42
CA SER A 151 -22.85 2.68 -5.40
C SER A 151 -23.85 3.30 -6.38
N VAL A 152 -24.07 2.65 -7.53
CA VAL A 152 -25.08 3.05 -8.51
C VAL A 152 -26.49 2.72 -8.00
N ALA A 153 -26.67 1.57 -7.36
CA ALA A 153 -27.96 1.15 -6.80
C ALA A 153 -28.36 1.93 -5.54
N HIS A 154 -27.38 2.47 -4.81
CA HIS A 154 -27.62 3.19 -3.57
C HIS A 154 -28.39 4.48 -3.82
N ALA A 155 -29.56 4.60 -3.20
CA ALA A 155 -30.37 5.81 -3.23
C ALA A 155 -29.69 6.87 -2.36
N HIS A 156 -28.93 7.76 -2.99
CA HIS A 156 -28.45 8.95 -2.31
C HIS A 156 -29.66 9.85 -2.03
N ILE A 157 -30.14 9.86 -0.78
CA ILE A 157 -31.13 10.86 -0.40
C ILE A 157 -30.42 12.21 -0.54
N PRO A 158 -30.98 13.15 -1.30
CA PRO A 158 -30.41 14.46 -1.54
C PRO A 158 -30.56 15.31 -0.28
N CYS A 159 -30.20 14.84 0.93
CA CYS A 159 -30.21 15.71 2.10
C CYS A 159 -29.30 16.91 1.85
N SER A 160 -28.12 16.72 1.24
CA SER A 160 -27.24 17.84 0.90
C SER A 160 -27.79 18.78 -0.19
N ASP A 161 -28.55 18.28 -1.18
CA ASP A 161 -29.16 19.14 -2.21
C ASP A 161 -30.46 19.78 -1.72
N MET A 162 -31.23 19.08 -0.87
CA MET A 162 -32.38 19.62 -0.14
C MET A 162 -31.92 20.77 0.77
N ILE A 163 -30.84 20.58 1.54
CA ILE A 163 -30.25 21.58 2.44
C ILE A 163 -29.58 22.73 1.67
N ARG A 164 -29.00 22.50 0.49
CA ARG A 164 -28.51 23.58 -0.38
C ARG A 164 -29.64 24.34 -1.08
N SER A 165 -30.73 23.66 -1.44
CA SER A 165 -31.95 24.31 -1.94
C SER A 165 -32.70 25.10 -0.86
N LEU A 166 -32.46 24.78 0.42
CA LEU A 166 -32.90 25.53 1.60
C LEU A 166 -32.05 26.80 1.86
N GLY A 167 -31.07 27.11 0.99
CA GLY A 167 -30.29 28.35 1.04
C GLY A 167 -31.08 29.61 0.69
N GLU A 168 -32.29 29.47 0.14
CA GLU A 168 -33.28 30.54 0.11
C GLU A 168 -34.15 30.43 1.37
N PRO A 169 -34.35 31.54 2.13
CA PRO A 169 -35.13 31.51 3.35
C PRO A 169 -36.53 30.95 3.04
N PHE A 170 -36.91 29.90 3.75
CA PHE A 170 -38.24 29.31 3.68
C PHE A 170 -39.27 30.40 4.01
N SER A 171 -39.88 31.01 2.99
CA SER A 171 -41.12 31.74 3.17
C SER A 171 -42.22 30.70 3.21
N LEU A 172 -42.75 30.45 4.40
CA LEU A 172 -43.98 29.66 4.62
C LEU A 172 -45.18 30.21 3.83
N ASP A 173 -45.06 31.36 3.18
CA ASP A 173 -46.13 32.01 2.42
C ASP A 173 -46.27 31.48 0.98
N ARG A 174 -45.34 30.66 0.46
CA ARG A 174 -45.39 30.19 -0.95
C ARG A 174 -44.90 28.73 -1.16
N PRO A 175 -45.70 27.72 -0.84
CA PRO A 175 -45.38 26.30 -1.09
C PRO A 175 -45.26 25.91 -2.59
N ASP A 176 -45.65 26.79 -3.52
CA ASP A 176 -45.64 26.52 -4.96
C ASP A 176 -44.29 26.76 -5.65
N ALA A 177 -43.31 27.34 -4.96
CA ALA A 177 -42.03 27.75 -5.55
C ALA A 177 -40.98 26.62 -5.70
N VAL A 178 -41.20 25.46 -5.07
CA VAL A 178 -40.25 24.32 -5.17
C VAL A 178 -40.40 23.64 -6.54
N ARG A 179 -39.67 24.14 -7.54
CA ARG A 179 -39.46 23.47 -8.82
C ARG A 179 -38.36 22.41 -8.66
N VAL A 180 -38.78 21.15 -8.56
CA VAL A 180 -37.88 20.01 -8.68
C VAL A 180 -37.63 19.78 -10.17
N ASP A 181 -36.40 20.06 -10.64
CA ASP A 181 -36.00 19.80 -12.02
C ASP A 181 -36.21 18.32 -12.39
N SER A 182 -36.89 18.12 -13.51
CA SER A 182 -37.59 16.88 -13.86
C SER A 182 -36.99 16.18 -15.07
N SER A 183 -35.66 16.02 -15.13
CA SER A 183 -35.01 15.76 -16.42
C SER A 183 -34.42 14.37 -16.67
N TRP A 184 -34.49 13.38 -15.76
CA TRP A 184 -33.97 12.04 -16.11
C TRP A 184 -34.70 10.82 -15.50
N LEU A 185 -35.32 10.96 -14.32
CA LEU A 185 -36.10 9.90 -13.67
C LEU A 185 -37.36 9.50 -14.46
N GLY A 186 -37.86 10.37 -15.33
CA GLY A 186 -38.99 10.06 -16.22
C GLY A 186 -38.67 9.02 -17.30
N TRP A 187 -37.39 8.79 -17.63
CA TRP A 187 -36.99 7.87 -18.70
C TRP A 187 -36.95 6.40 -18.26
N LEU A 188 -36.85 6.12 -16.94
CA LEU A 188 -36.73 4.75 -16.40
C LEU A 188 -38.04 4.16 -15.86
N GLY A 189 -39.19 4.83 -16.02
CA GLY A 189 -40.50 4.29 -15.65
C GLY A 189 -40.71 3.99 -14.15
N MET A 190 -39.79 4.41 -13.27
CA MET A 190 -39.98 4.27 -11.83
C MET A 190 -41.07 5.25 -11.38
N ARG A 191 -42.23 4.71 -11.01
CA ARG A 191 -43.32 5.45 -10.34
C ARG A 191 -42.73 6.18 -9.13
N ARG A 192 -42.94 7.51 -9.07
CA ARG A 192 -42.69 8.32 -7.87
C ARG A 192 -43.33 7.63 -6.66
N SER A 193 -42.60 7.49 -5.56
CA SER A 193 -43.26 7.32 -4.26
C SER A 193 -44.04 8.61 -3.98
N PRO A 194 -45.38 8.56 -3.89
CA PRO A 194 -46.16 9.71 -3.43
C PRO A 194 -45.95 9.78 -1.93
N GLY A 195 -45.38 10.87 -1.42
CA GLY A 195 -45.26 11.04 0.03
C GLY A 195 -44.41 12.22 0.47
N TRP A 196 -43.35 12.57 -0.27
CA TRP A 196 -42.43 13.62 0.20
C TRP A 196 -43.08 15.00 0.36
N ARG A 197 -44.00 15.36 -0.54
CA ARG A 197 -44.74 16.65 -0.48
C ARG A 197 -45.78 16.68 0.64
N GLU A 198 -46.47 15.58 0.89
CA GLU A 198 -47.48 15.46 1.97
C GLU A 198 -46.84 15.32 3.35
N HIS A 199 -45.67 14.70 3.45
CA HIS A 199 -44.90 14.63 4.70
C HIS A 199 -44.29 15.99 5.07
N LEU A 200 -43.75 16.75 4.11
CA LEU A 200 -43.22 18.11 4.34
C LEU A 200 -44.28 19.09 4.89
N LEU A 201 -45.54 18.93 4.48
CA LEU A 201 -46.67 19.76 4.94
C LEU A 201 -47.16 19.41 6.36
N ASN A 202 -46.78 18.25 6.91
CA ASN A 202 -47.21 17.78 8.23
C ASN A 202 -46.22 18.08 9.38
N PHE A 203 -45.04 18.62 9.08
CA PHE A 203 -44.07 18.98 10.12
C PHE A 203 -44.40 20.37 10.69
N LYS A 204 -44.57 20.45 12.02
CA LYS A 204 -44.83 21.70 12.73
C LYS A 204 -43.61 22.63 12.79
N ILE A 205 -42.39 22.09 12.65
CA ILE A 205 -41.11 22.79 12.77
C ILE A 205 -40.11 22.20 11.76
N VAL A 206 -39.29 23.04 11.12
CA VAL A 206 -38.25 22.62 10.14
C VAL A 206 -37.25 21.63 10.75
N ASP A 207 -36.95 21.77 12.04
CA ASP A 207 -36.07 20.85 12.78
C ASP A 207 -36.64 19.43 12.88
N ASP A 208 -37.97 19.25 12.94
CA ASP A 208 -38.58 17.92 12.98
C ASP A 208 -38.45 17.21 11.62
N ALA A 209 -38.63 17.96 10.52
CA ALA A 209 -38.43 17.46 9.16
C ALA A 209 -36.96 17.09 8.90
N ILE A 210 -36.03 17.93 9.36
CA ILE A 210 -34.59 17.66 9.27
C ILE A 210 -34.24 16.42 10.10
N THR A 211 -34.69 16.33 11.35
CA THR A 211 -34.40 15.20 12.25
C THR A 211 -34.92 13.89 11.67
N TRP A 212 -36.16 13.87 11.17
CA TRP A 212 -36.74 12.69 10.52
C TRP A 212 -35.99 12.29 9.24
N SER A 213 -35.61 13.27 8.42
CA SER A 213 -34.85 12.99 7.19
C SER A 213 -33.44 12.44 7.48
N VAL A 214 -32.78 12.94 8.52
CA VAL A 214 -31.45 12.49 8.95
C VAL A 214 -31.52 11.10 9.57
N SER A 215 -32.51 10.83 10.44
CA SER A 215 -32.66 9.50 11.05
C SER A 215 -32.99 8.43 9.99
N GLN A 216 -33.91 8.73 9.07
CA GLN A 216 -34.25 7.83 7.97
C GLN A 216 -33.06 7.58 7.04
N TYR A 217 -32.30 8.63 6.71
CA TYR A 217 -31.07 8.52 5.93
C TYR A 217 -30.02 7.66 6.62
N VAL A 218 -29.81 7.83 7.92
CA VAL A 218 -28.86 7.03 8.71
C VAL A 218 -29.27 5.55 8.71
N GLU A 219 -30.55 5.25 8.91
CA GLU A 219 -31.05 3.87 8.87
C GLU A 219 -30.87 3.22 7.50
N ASP A 220 -31.24 3.91 6.43
CA ASP A 220 -31.15 3.38 5.06
C ASP A 220 -29.68 3.16 4.66
N ASN A 221 -28.77 4.07 5.03
CA ASN A 221 -27.34 3.85 4.85
C ASN A 221 -26.81 2.68 5.68
N ALA A 222 -27.20 2.56 6.94
CA ALA A 222 -26.77 1.45 7.78
C ALA A 222 -27.21 0.10 7.19
N ARG A 223 -28.43 0.00 6.64
CA ARG A 223 -28.93 -1.19 5.96
C ARG A 223 -28.16 -1.50 4.68
N ALA A 224 -27.90 -0.51 3.84
CA ALA A 224 -27.10 -0.71 2.63
C ALA A 224 -25.66 -1.13 2.94
N MET A 225 -25.04 -0.55 3.96
CA MET A 225 -23.70 -0.93 4.41
C MET A 225 -23.67 -2.36 4.96
N HIS A 226 -24.73 -2.83 5.63
CA HIS A 226 -24.87 -4.23 6.02
C HIS A 226 -24.94 -5.17 4.80
N VAL A 227 -25.72 -4.84 3.78
CA VAL A 227 -25.80 -5.63 2.54
C VAL A 227 -24.44 -5.67 1.84
N LEU A 228 -23.76 -4.53 1.75
CA LEU A 228 -22.44 -4.42 1.15
C LEU A 228 -21.41 -5.28 1.91
N TYR A 229 -21.42 -5.20 3.25
CA TYR A 229 -20.57 -6.04 4.09
C TYR A 229 -20.78 -7.53 3.83
N ILE A 230 -22.03 -7.99 3.82
CA ILE A 230 -22.36 -9.40 3.56
C ILE A 230 -21.91 -9.83 2.16
N ALA A 231 -22.12 -9.00 1.14
CA ALA A 231 -21.70 -9.28 -0.23
C ALA A 231 -20.17 -9.40 -0.37
N VAL A 232 -19.42 -8.41 0.14
CA VAL A 232 -17.96 -8.41 0.10
C VAL A 232 -17.39 -9.58 0.90
N MET A 233 -17.95 -9.88 2.07
CA MET A 233 -17.54 -11.04 2.86
C MET A 233 -17.83 -12.36 2.16
N GLY A 234 -19.02 -12.53 1.56
CA GLY A 234 -19.34 -13.73 0.77
C GLY A 234 -18.33 -13.97 -0.36
N ILE A 235 -17.96 -12.92 -1.10
CA ILE A 235 -16.96 -13.00 -2.18
C ILE A 235 -15.57 -13.31 -1.61
N THR A 236 -15.19 -12.67 -0.50
CA THR A 236 -13.90 -12.89 0.18
C THR A 236 -13.74 -14.33 0.65
N LEU A 237 -14.77 -14.90 1.28
CA LEU A 237 -14.77 -16.28 1.77
C LEU A 237 -14.72 -17.29 0.61
N ALA A 238 -15.52 -17.07 -0.44
CA ALA A 238 -15.51 -17.90 -1.64
C ALA A 238 -14.14 -17.87 -2.34
N PHE A 239 -13.52 -16.69 -2.42
CA PHE A 239 -12.19 -16.52 -2.97
C PHE A 239 -11.13 -17.24 -2.13
N ALA A 240 -11.11 -17.04 -0.81
CA ALA A 240 -10.16 -17.70 0.10
C ALA A 240 -10.23 -19.24 -0.02
N TRP A 241 -11.45 -19.80 -0.08
CA TRP A 241 -11.67 -21.23 -0.29
C TRP A 241 -11.16 -21.71 -1.66
N SER A 242 -11.44 -20.94 -2.72
CA SER A 242 -10.94 -21.23 -4.07
C SER A 242 -9.41 -21.24 -4.13
N GLN A 243 -8.75 -20.28 -3.48
CA GLN A 243 -7.29 -20.23 -3.42
C GLN A 243 -6.71 -21.38 -2.60
N HIS A 244 -7.32 -21.75 -1.48
CA HIS A 244 -6.89 -22.92 -0.71
C HIS A 244 -6.90 -24.20 -1.56
N LYS A 245 -7.99 -24.45 -2.30
CA LYS A 245 -8.08 -25.61 -3.22
C LYS A 245 -7.01 -25.54 -4.31
N PHE A 246 -6.79 -24.36 -4.90
CA PHE A 246 -5.79 -24.14 -5.94
C PHE A 246 -4.37 -24.42 -5.45
N ILE A 247 -3.98 -23.86 -4.30
CA ILE A 247 -2.66 -24.05 -3.67
C ILE A 247 -2.41 -25.53 -3.40
N ARG A 248 -3.40 -26.23 -2.83
CA ARG A 248 -3.31 -27.67 -2.53
C ARG A 248 -3.09 -28.50 -3.80
N GLU A 249 -3.82 -28.21 -4.87
CA GLU A 249 -3.68 -28.93 -6.14
C GLU A 249 -2.34 -28.63 -6.83
N TYR A 250 -1.85 -27.39 -6.72
CA TYR A 250 -0.54 -27.01 -7.24
C TYR A 250 0.58 -27.79 -6.54
N PHE A 251 0.63 -27.83 -5.20
CA PHE A 251 1.69 -28.54 -4.46
C PHE A 251 1.58 -30.06 -4.50
N LYS A 252 0.43 -30.62 -4.90
CA LYS A 252 0.35 -32.04 -5.25
C LYS A 252 1.14 -32.37 -6.52
N ARG A 253 1.17 -31.46 -7.49
CA ARG A 253 1.86 -31.64 -8.78
C ARG A 253 3.32 -31.20 -8.71
N ASN A 254 3.59 -30.15 -7.95
CA ASN A 254 4.91 -29.55 -7.77
C ASN A 254 5.34 -29.70 -6.31
N PRO A 255 5.91 -30.87 -5.93
CA PRO A 255 6.34 -31.10 -4.56
C PRO A 255 7.48 -30.16 -4.16
N ARG A 256 7.33 -29.61 -2.96
CA ARG A 256 8.25 -28.70 -2.30
C ARG A 256 9.37 -29.46 -1.58
N VAL A 257 10.64 -29.09 -1.79
CA VAL A 257 11.80 -29.83 -1.24
C VAL A 257 11.83 -29.78 0.27
N GLN A 258 11.37 -28.68 0.87
CA GLN A 258 11.26 -28.51 2.32
C GLN A 258 10.46 -29.67 2.96
N SER A 259 9.46 -30.20 2.25
CA SER A 259 8.59 -31.28 2.74
C SER A 259 9.29 -32.64 2.89
N PHE A 260 10.50 -32.77 2.33
CA PHE A 260 11.32 -33.98 2.34
C PHE A 260 12.66 -33.75 3.04
N THR A 261 12.84 -32.62 3.73
CA THR A 261 14.13 -32.19 4.26
C THR A 261 14.12 -32.15 5.78
N LEU A 262 15.18 -32.66 6.39
CA LEU A 262 15.49 -32.49 7.80
C LEU A 262 16.67 -31.54 7.98
N ILE A 263 16.56 -30.66 8.97
CA ILE A 263 17.69 -29.89 9.49
C ILE A 263 18.32 -30.73 10.59
N LEU A 264 19.59 -31.03 10.41
CA LEU A 264 20.44 -31.76 11.35
C LEU A 264 21.34 -30.74 12.04
N GLU A 265 21.28 -30.68 13.36
CA GLU A 265 22.13 -29.81 14.19
C GLU A 265 23.14 -30.63 14.99
N ARG A 266 24.31 -30.05 15.24
CA ARG A 266 25.46 -30.68 15.92
C ARG A 266 26.04 -31.85 15.13
N VAL A 267 26.06 -31.73 13.81
CA VAL A 267 26.61 -32.75 12.92
C VAL A 267 28.13 -32.72 13.00
N PRO A 268 28.81 -33.87 13.21
CA PRO A 268 30.27 -33.92 13.24
C PRO A 268 30.86 -33.62 11.85
N PRO A 269 32.05 -32.99 11.78
CA PRO A 269 32.72 -32.71 10.50
C PRO A 269 33.34 -34.00 9.94
N VAL A 270 32.53 -34.83 9.30
CA VAL A 270 32.96 -36.12 8.71
C VAL A 270 32.95 -36.01 7.17
N HIS A 271 33.90 -36.66 6.50
CA HIS A 271 34.06 -36.60 5.04
C HIS A 271 32.93 -37.29 4.24
N THR A 272 32.12 -38.17 4.85
CA THR A 272 30.97 -38.82 4.21
C THR A 272 29.70 -38.68 5.06
N LEU A 273 29.05 -37.52 4.92
CA LEU A 273 27.87 -37.17 5.71
C LEU A 273 26.63 -37.97 5.32
N GLU A 274 26.50 -38.38 4.06
CA GLU A 274 25.43 -39.28 3.61
C GLU A 274 25.51 -40.62 4.32
N ASP A 275 26.71 -41.22 4.41
CA ASP A 275 26.94 -42.50 5.07
C ASP A 275 26.72 -42.37 6.58
N PHE A 276 27.12 -41.24 7.18
CA PHE A 276 26.83 -40.95 8.58
C PHE A 276 25.32 -40.93 8.86
N VAL A 277 24.54 -40.22 8.02
CA VAL A 277 23.08 -40.16 8.17
C VAL A 277 22.46 -41.54 7.93
N GLU A 278 22.91 -42.27 6.91
CA GLU A 278 22.44 -43.62 6.62
C GLU A 278 22.70 -44.58 7.78
N ASN A 279 23.90 -44.57 8.36
CA ASN A 279 24.26 -45.39 9.51
C ASN A 279 23.48 -45.00 10.78
N ALA A 280 23.23 -43.70 10.98
CA ALA A 280 22.53 -43.22 12.16
C ALA A 280 21.02 -43.47 12.12
N CYS A 281 20.41 -43.50 10.93
CA CYS A 281 18.95 -43.57 10.80
C CYS A 281 18.41 -44.80 10.06
N GLY A 282 19.28 -45.58 9.39
CA GLY A 282 18.92 -46.76 8.60
C GLY A 282 18.27 -46.42 7.25
N VAL A 283 18.34 -45.14 6.83
CA VAL A 283 17.72 -44.63 5.60
C VAL A 283 18.72 -43.76 4.86
N ARG A 284 19.02 -44.09 3.61
CA ARG A 284 19.95 -43.30 2.80
C ARG A 284 19.30 -41.99 2.32
N PRO A 285 19.87 -40.81 2.64
CA PRO A 285 19.38 -39.55 2.10
C PRO A 285 19.65 -39.43 0.59
N LYS A 286 18.85 -38.62 -0.12
CA LYS A 286 19.08 -38.23 -1.53
C LYS A 286 20.30 -37.32 -1.64
N SER A 287 20.44 -36.37 -0.72
CA SER A 287 21.57 -35.45 -0.63
C SER A 287 21.71 -34.92 0.80
N VAL A 288 22.93 -34.55 1.20
CA VAL A 288 23.20 -33.84 2.45
C VAL A 288 24.02 -32.58 2.14
N THR A 289 23.48 -31.41 2.49
CA THR A 289 24.14 -30.11 2.25
C THR A 289 24.56 -29.50 3.57
N VAL A 290 25.87 -29.22 3.73
CA VAL A 290 26.42 -28.57 4.93
C VAL A 290 26.23 -27.06 4.83
N ALA A 291 25.83 -26.43 5.93
CA ALA A 291 25.83 -24.99 6.05
C ALA A 291 27.17 -24.50 6.63
N TYR A 292 27.69 -23.40 6.10
CA TYR A 292 28.99 -22.83 6.46
C TYR A 292 28.80 -21.44 7.05
N ASP A 293 29.61 -21.09 8.05
CA ASP A 293 29.58 -19.76 8.67
C ASP A 293 30.27 -18.73 7.74
N ILE A 294 29.46 -18.10 6.90
CA ILE A 294 29.93 -17.17 5.87
C ILE A 294 30.40 -15.83 6.46
N ASP A 295 29.84 -15.38 7.58
CA ASP A 295 30.15 -14.06 8.15
C ASP A 295 31.62 -13.88 8.56
N LYS A 296 32.26 -14.97 8.99
CA LYS A 296 33.64 -14.94 9.44
C LYS A 296 34.66 -14.97 8.30
N ALA A 297 34.25 -15.40 7.11
CA ALA A 297 35.14 -15.66 5.97
C ALA A 297 35.43 -14.43 5.08
N SER A 298 35.16 -13.22 5.58
CA SER A 298 35.63 -11.91 5.08
C SER A 298 34.96 -11.35 3.81
N GLU A 299 35.13 -10.02 3.65
CA GLU A 299 34.62 -9.15 2.58
C GLU A 299 34.79 -9.72 1.16
N GLY A 300 35.79 -10.57 0.92
CA GLY A 300 36.07 -11.20 -0.38
C GLY A 300 35.01 -12.22 -0.85
N LEU A 301 34.34 -12.95 0.04
CA LEU A 301 33.23 -13.83 -0.36
C LEU A 301 31.98 -13.02 -0.72
N GLN A 302 31.76 -11.90 -0.05
CA GLN A 302 30.64 -10.99 -0.33
C GLN A 302 30.84 -10.29 -1.69
N GLU A 303 32.05 -9.84 -1.98
CA GLU A 303 32.43 -9.28 -3.29
C GLU A 303 32.27 -10.32 -4.41
N PHE A 304 32.64 -11.58 -4.17
CA PHE A 304 32.42 -12.68 -5.10
C PHE A 304 30.92 -13.01 -5.32
N ILE A 305 30.11 -13.09 -4.26
CA ILE A 305 28.66 -13.32 -4.38
C ILE A 305 28.02 -12.20 -5.22
N ASN A 306 28.45 -10.96 -5.00
CA ASN A 306 27.98 -9.82 -5.78
C ASN A 306 28.43 -9.90 -7.26
N LEU A 307 29.68 -10.28 -7.53
CA LEU A 307 30.18 -10.51 -8.90
C LEU A 307 29.49 -11.69 -9.60
N GLN A 308 29.06 -12.71 -8.87
CA GLN A 308 28.40 -13.88 -9.44
C GLN A 308 26.94 -13.59 -9.84
N ASP A 309 26.22 -12.80 -9.05
CA ASP A 309 24.89 -12.28 -9.42
C ASP A 309 24.95 -11.36 -10.66
N ASP A 310 26.15 -10.96 -11.08
CA ASP A 310 26.39 -10.15 -12.27
C ASP A 310 26.53 -10.95 -13.57
N GLU A 311 26.90 -12.23 -13.49
CA GLU A 311 27.49 -12.98 -14.60
C GLU A 311 26.67 -14.20 -15.07
N GLU A 312 25.46 -14.45 -14.54
CA GLU A 312 24.56 -15.54 -15.02
C GLU A 312 24.22 -15.45 -16.54
N GLY A 313 24.57 -14.35 -17.23
CA GLY A 313 24.38 -14.13 -18.67
C GLY A 313 25.60 -14.31 -19.58
N SER A 314 26.83 -14.36 -19.06
CA SER A 314 28.05 -14.46 -19.88
C SER A 314 28.99 -15.53 -19.35
N GLY A 315 29.34 -16.51 -20.19
CA GLY A 315 30.21 -17.63 -19.81
C GLY A 315 31.49 -17.17 -19.11
N VAL A 316 31.72 -17.69 -17.91
CA VAL A 316 32.79 -17.26 -17.00
C VAL A 316 34.16 -17.74 -17.53
N TYR A 317 35.08 -16.80 -17.75
CA TYR A 317 36.51 -17.08 -17.78
C TYR A 317 37.07 -16.87 -16.38
N VAL A 318 37.15 -17.93 -15.58
CA VAL A 318 37.78 -17.87 -14.25
C VAL A 318 39.29 -17.75 -14.47
N ASN A 319 39.87 -16.59 -14.18
CA ASN A 319 41.33 -16.44 -14.13
C ASN A 319 41.90 -17.38 -13.04
N LEU A 320 43.08 -17.95 -13.28
CA LEU A 320 43.75 -18.89 -12.36
C LEU A 320 43.98 -18.28 -10.97
N ASP A 321 44.27 -16.97 -10.92
CA ASP A 321 44.46 -16.24 -9.66
C ASP A 321 43.16 -16.17 -8.84
N MET A 322 42.00 -15.94 -9.48
CA MET A 322 40.70 -16.01 -8.81
C MET A 322 40.40 -17.43 -8.31
N ALA A 323 40.69 -18.46 -9.11
CA ALA A 323 40.47 -19.84 -8.68
C ALA A 323 41.31 -20.22 -7.44
N LEU A 324 42.54 -19.73 -7.35
CA LEU A 324 43.41 -19.92 -6.18
C LEU A 324 42.90 -19.16 -4.95
N GLU A 325 42.40 -17.93 -5.14
CA GLU A 325 41.78 -17.15 -4.08
C GLU A 325 40.49 -17.81 -3.57
N HIS A 326 39.64 -18.30 -4.48
CA HIS A 326 38.43 -19.07 -4.14
C HIS A 326 38.76 -20.32 -3.34
N ARG A 327 39.82 -21.06 -3.71
CA ARG A 327 40.26 -22.23 -2.96
C ARG A 327 40.71 -21.87 -1.55
N ARG A 328 41.46 -20.77 -1.36
CA ARG A 328 41.85 -20.30 -0.03
C ARG A 328 40.64 -19.93 0.83
N VAL A 329 39.66 -19.24 0.25
CA VAL A 329 38.43 -18.88 0.96
C VAL A 329 37.64 -20.14 1.34
N LEU A 330 37.51 -21.11 0.43
CA LEU A 330 36.86 -22.40 0.71
C LEU A 330 37.57 -23.22 1.79
N GLU A 331 38.90 -23.19 1.85
CA GLU A 331 39.70 -23.85 2.88
C GLU A 331 39.59 -23.15 4.25
N SER A 332 39.26 -21.85 4.27
CA SER A 332 39.08 -21.07 5.50
C SER A 332 37.67 -21.17 6.13
N LEU A 333 36.69 -21.69 5.39
CA LEU A 333 35.29 -21.76 5.83
C LEU A 333 35.08 -22.84 6.89
N GLU A 334 34.71 -22.43 8.10
CA GLU A 334 34.31 -23.33 9.17
C GLU A 334 32.90 -23.91 8.91
N PRO A 335 32.71 -25.23 9.01
CA PRO A 335 31.38 -25.83 8.96
C PRO A 335 30.60 -25.43 10.22
N SER A 336 29.33 -25.07 10.08
CA SER A 336 28.53 -24.55 11.19
C SER A 336 28.03 -25.63 12.16
N GLY A 337 28.26 -26.91 11.84
CA GLY A 337 27.62 -28.04 12.51
C GLY A 337 26.13 -28.21 12.19
N THR A 338 25.61 -27.51 11.17
CA THR A 338 24.24 -27.68 10.66
C THR A 338 24.26 -28.25 9.24
N ALA A 339 23.40 -29.23 8.96
CA ALA A 339 23.25 -29.81 7.63
C ALA A 339 21.78 -30.00 7.24
N TYR A 340 21.49 -29.91 5.94
CA TYR A 340 20.19 -30.16 5.34
C TYR A 340 20.22 -31.54 4.69
N ALA A 341 19.49 -32.50 5.24
CA ALA A 341 19.37 -33.84 4.69
C ALA A 341 18.04 -33.98 3.94
N VAL A 342 18.13 -34.17 2.62
CA VAL A 342 16.96 -34.33 1.73
C VAL A 342 16.71 -35.81 1.51
N PHE A 343 15.46 -36.26 1.64
CA PHE A 343 15.05 -37.65 1.45
C PHE A 343 14.26 -37.84 0.15
N ARG A 344 14.16 -39.10 -0.30
CA ARG A 344 13.40 -39.47 -1.50
C ARG A 344 11.90 -39.50 -1.25
N THR A 345 11.48 -39.95 -0.07
CA THR A 345 10.06 -40.04 0.30
C THR A 345 9.80 -39.39 1.65
N ARG A 346 8.55 -38.96 1.87
CA ARG A 346 8.14 -38.41 3.18
C ARG A 346 8.21 -39.45 4.29
N LEU A 347 7.95 -40.71 3.94
CA LEU A 347 7.97 -41.83 4.88
C LEU A 347 9.40 -42.10 5.37
N ASP A 348 10.38 -42.02 4.46
CA ASP A 348 11.81 -42.13 4.77
C ASP A 348 12.28 -40.99 5.67
N MET A 349 11.91 -39.75 5.35
CA MET A 349 12.19 -38.58 6.18
C MET A 349 11.60 -38.74 7.59
N ARG A 350 10.34 -39.19 7.73
CA ARG A 350 9.71 -39.38 9.06
C ARG A 350 10.39 -40.50 9.85
N LYS A 351 10.74 -41.61 9.21
CA LYS A 351 11.53 -42.69 9.83
C LYS A 351 12.87 -42.16 10.33
N ALA A 352 13.57 -41.39 9.49
CA ALA A 352 14.84 -40.79 9.83
C ALA A 352 14.71 -39.82 11.02
N LEU A 353 13.71 -38.94 11.03
CA LEU A 353 13.44 -38.01 12.14
C LEU A 353 13.24 -38.73 13.47
N ILE A 354 12.41 -39.79 13.49
CA ILE A 354 12.16 -40.57 14.71
C ILE A 354 13.43 -41.30 15.15
N SER A 355 14.18 -41.87 14.21
CA SER A 355 15.41 -42.62 14.50
C SER A 355 16.51 -41.71 15.08
N LEU A 356 16.75 -40.56 14.45
CA LEU A 356 17.76 -39.58 14.87
C LEU A 356 17.43 -38.96 16.23
N ASN A 357 16.16 -38.64 16.48
CA ASN A 357 15.75 -38.13 17.80
C ASN A 357 15.79 -39.20 18.90
N ARG A 358 15.66 -40.49 18.56
CA ARG A 358 15.83 -41.60 19.51
C ARG A 358 17.30 -41.90 19.80
N SER A 359 18.16 -41.83 18.79
CA SER A 359 19.58 -42.13 18.95
C SER A 359 20.33 -41.03 19.70
N GLY A 360 19.84 -39.78 19.63
CA GLY A 360 20.44 -38.63 20.33
C GLY A 360 21.81 -38.23 19.76
N ILE A 361 22.22 -38.80 18.62
CA ILE A 361 23.51 -38.54 17.97
C ILE A 361 23.54 -37.11 17.42
N CYS A 362 22.42 -36.64 16.87
CA CYS A 362 22.22 -35.27 16.40
C CYS A 362 20.78 -34.83 16.63
N ASN A 363 20.56 -33.52 16.79
CA ASN A 363 19.22 -32.98 16.89
C ASN A 363 18.62 -32.85 15.48
N ALA A 364 17.53 -33.56 15.22
CA ALA A 364 16.84 -33.50 13.93
C ALA A 364 15.52 -32.74 14.08
N ARG A 365 15.31 -31.75 13.21
CA ARG A 365 14.04 -31.02 13.08
C ARG A 365 13.58 -30.95 11.64
N LEU A 366 12.28 -30.75 11.45
CA LEU A 366 11.71 -30.53 10.12
C LEU A 366 12.23 -29.21 9.55
N CYS A 367 12.42 -29.18 8.23
CA CYS A 367 12.79 -27.96 7.53
C CYS A 367 11.53 -27.15 7.18
N ASP A 368 11.52 -25.88 7.60
CA ASP A 368 10.39 -24.96 7.40
C ASP A 368 10.58 -24.00 6.22
N LEU A 369 11.72 -24.06 5.53
CA LEU A 369 12.13 -23.13 4.46
C LEU A 369 12.41 -23.90 3.18
N GLU A 370 12.15 -23.32 2.00
CA GLU A 370 12.69 -23.85 0.73
C GLU A 370 14.13 -23.36 0.51
N PRO A 371 14.95 -24.06 -0.29
CA PRO A 371 16.32 -23.65 -0.60
C PRO A 371 16.47 -22.21 -1.12
N GLU A 372 15.45 -21.71 -1.82
CA GLU A 372 15.42 -20.37 -2.42
C GLU A 372 15.05 -19.28 -1.41
N ASP A 373 14.38 -19.66 -0.31
CA ASP A 373 13.95 -18.74 0.74
C ASP A 373 14.99 -18.61 1.87
N VAL A 374 16.07 -19.39 1.83
CA VAL A 374 17.13 -19.38 2.85
C VAL A 374 18.10 -18.24 2.58
N GLU A 375 18.20 -17.33 3.55
CA GLU A 375 19.23 -16.29 3.55
C GLU A 375 20.50 -16.86 4.20
N TRP A 376 21.38 -17.45 3.38
CA TRP A 376 22.57 -18.17 3.82
C TRP A 376 23.52 -17.33 4.69
N SER A 377 23.53 -16.00 4.48
CA SER A 377 24.34 -15.06 5.27
C SER A 377 23.85 -14.85 6.72
N ASN A 378 22.61 -15.22 7.03
CA ASN A 378 21.96 -14.91 8.32
C ASN A 378 21.50 -16.15 9.10
N ILE A 379 21.74 -17.34 8.57
CA ILE A 379 21.15 -18.59 9.05
C ILE A 379 21.52 -18.95 10.51
N PHE A 380 22.68 -18.48 11.00
CA PHE A 380 23.18 -18.76 12.36
C PHE A 380 22.87 -17.69 13.40
N LYS A 381 22.30 -16.55 12.98
CA LYS A 381 22.06 -15.41 13.89
C LYS A 381 20.70 -15.51 14.57
N GLY A 382 20.27 -16.69 15.00
CA GLY A 382 18.93 -16.89 15.59
C GLY A 382 18.74 -16.24 16.96
N GLU A 383 19.80 -16.10 17.75
CA GLU A 383 19.71 -15.58 19.12
C GLU A 383 19.38 -14.09 19.14
N GLY A 384 18.36 -13.71 19.93
CA GLY A 384 17.93 -12.31 20.08
C GLY A 384 17.22 -11.70 18.87
N LEU A 385 16.68 -12.51 17.93
CA LEU A 385 15.92 -12.00 16.78
C LEU A 385 14.74 -11.12 17.22
N LEU A 386 13.94 -11.58 18.20
CA LEU A 386 12.81 -10.81 18.73
C LEU A 386 13.26 -9.46 19.28
N ARG A 387 14.35 -9.44 20.05
CA ARG A 387 14.91 -8.20 20.62
C ARG A 387 15.32 -7.23 19.52
N ARG A 388 16.08 -7.69 18.52
CA ARG A 388 16.48 -6.87 17.37
C ARG A 388 15.27 -6.37 16.58
N ALA A 389 14.27 -7.22 16.34
CA ALA A 389 13.04 -6.83 15.67
C ALA A 389 12.29 -5.73 16.42
N VAL A 390 12.18 -5.82 17.74
CA VAL A 390 11.56 -4.78 18.58
C VAL A 390 12.37 -3.48 18.54
N GLU A 391 13.69 -3.55 18.72
CA GLU A 391 14.58 -2.38 18.66
C GLU A 391 14.49 -1.64 17.31
N MET A 392 14.52 -2.39 16.20
CA MET A 392 14.42 -1.81 14.85
C MET A 392 13.01 -1.29 14.55
N THR A 393 11.97 -1.96 15.03
CA THR A 393 10.58 -1.48 14.92
C THR A 393 10.41 -0.16 15.66
N ALA A 394 10.98 -0.01 16.85
CA ALA A 394 10.99 1.25 17.59
C ALA A 394 11.68 2.38 16.79
N ALA A 395 12.80 2.09 16.13
CA ALA A 395 13.48 3.05 15.26
C ALA A 395 12.62 3.49 14.06
N VAL A 396 11.88 2.56 13.44
CA VAL A 396 10.89 2.88 12.40
C VAL A 396 9.78 3.76 12.96
N CYS A 397 9.24 3.46 14.15
CA CYS A 397 8.23 4.29 14.80
C CYS A 397 8.75 5.72 15.09
N VAL A 398 9.99 5.87 15.53
CA VAL A 398 10.63 7.19 15.71
C VAL A 398 10.73 7.94 14.37
N THR A 399 11.14 7.24 13.30
CA THR A 399 11.20 7.84 11.95
C THR A 399 9.82 8.26 11.46
N GLN A 400 8.80 7.46 11.73
CA GLN A 400 7.40 7.75 11.43
C GLN A 400 6.86 8.95 12.23
N LEU A 401 7.24 9.09 13.50
CA LEU A 401 6.93 10.27 14.31
C LEU A 401 7.64 11.52 13.78
N PHE A 402 8.92 11.40 13.44
CA PHE A 402 9.68 12.48 12.81
C PHE A 402 9.03 12.93 11.49
N TRP A 403 8.64 11.97 10.64
CA TRP A 403 7.86 12.25 9.44
C TRP A 403 6.58 13.02 9.76
N THR A 404 5.84 12.56 10.77
CA THR A 404 4.57 13.16 11.18
C THR A 404 4.76 14.61 11.64
N LEU A 405 5.82 14.89 12.39
CA LEU A 405 6.10 16.22 12.95
C LEU A 405 6.73 17.17 11.94
N VAL A 406 7.63 16.69 11.08
CA VAL A 406 8.44 17.54 10.19
C VAL A 406 7.82 17.71 8.81
N PHE A 407 7.16 16.67 8.29
CA PHE A 407 6.57 16.71 6.95
C PHE A 407 5.05 16.89 7.03
N PHE A 408 4.38 16.05 7.82
CA PHE A 408 2.91 16.05 7.85
C PHE A 408 2.32 17.25 8.61
N MET A 409 2.84 17.62 9.79
CA MET A 409 2.27 18.72 10.59
C MET A 409 2.40 20.10 9.90
N PRO A 410 3.51 20.45 9.23
CA PRO A 410 3.58 21.70 8.46
C PRO A 410 2.65 21.69 7.25
N TYR A 411 2.56 20.55 6.56
CA TYR A 411 1.58 20.35 5.49
C TYR A 411 0.15 20.54 5.99
N ALA A 412 -0.16 19.94 7.14
CA ALA A 412 -1.42 20.04 7.83
C ALA A 412 -1.75 21.50 8.14
N ALA A 413 -0.87 22.20 8.87
CA ALA A 413 -1.03 23.60 9.20
C ALA A 413 -1.21 24.49 7.95
N TYR A 414 -0.46 24.21 6.88
CA TYR A 414 -0.63 24.94 5.63
C TYR A 414 -2.00 24.71 5.00
N LYS A 415 -2.48 23.47 4.90
CA LYS A 415 -3.83 23.18 4.38
C LYS A 415 -4.96 23.62 5.31
N LEU A 416 -4.72 23.73 6.62
CA LEU A 416 -5.64 24.37 7.55
C LEU A 416 -5.84 25.86 7.23
N HIS A 417 -4.78 26.51 6.73
CA HIS A 417 -4.76 27.95 6.53
C HIS A 417 -4.81 28.38 5.06
N ALA A 418 -4.71 27.48 4.09
CA ALA A 418 -4.74 27.80 2.67
C ALA A 418 -6.00 27.24 2.02
N GLY A 419 -6.94 28.11 1.66
CA GLY A 419 -8.12 27.77 0.83
C GLY A 419 -7.78 27.50 -0.64
N SER A 420 -6.50 27.39 -0.98
CA SER A 420 -6.00 27.23 -2.36
C SER A 420 -6.39 25.87 -2.95
N THR A 421 -7.06 25.94 -4.10
CA THR A 421 -7.42 24.80 -4.97
C THR A 421 -6.39 24.56 -6.08
N ASP A 422 -5.24 25.24 -6.07
CA ASP A 422 -4.29 25.20 -7.18
C ASP A 422 -3.66 23.80 -7.32
N LEU A 423 -3.85 23.19 -8.50
CA LEU A 423 -3.33 21.86 -8.83
C LEU A 423 -1.81 21.76 -8.63
N CYS A 424 -1.08 22.84 -8.95
CA CYS A 424 0.38 22.88 -8.81
C CYS A 424 0.82 22.83 -7.33
N GLU A 425 0.11 23.53 -6.46
CA GLU A 425 0.36 23.50 -5.01
C GLU A 425 0.05 22.11 -4.44
N ALA A 426 -1.05 21.49 -4.88
CA ALA A 426 -1.40 20.11 -4.49
C ALA A 426 -0.34 19.09 -4.94
N LEU A 427 0.18 19.21 -6.17
CA LEU A 427 1.27 18.37 -6.68
C LEU A 427 2.56 18.53 -5.89
N TRP A 428 2.93 19.77 -5.52
CA TRP A 428 4.12 20.04 -4.74
C TRP A 428 4.05 19.46 -3.32
N LEU A 429 2.92 19.67 -2.63
CA LEU A 429 2.71 19.12 -1.30
C LEU A 429 2.69 17.58 -1.31
N TYR A 430 2.16 16.98 -2.38
CA TYR A 430 2.25 15.54 -2.56
C TYR A 430 3.69 15.06 -2.74
N MET A 431 4.51 15.75 -3.55
CA MET A 431 5.92 15.39 -3.69
C MET A 431 6.66 15.52 -2.35
N PHE A 432 6.39 16.59 -1.59
CA PHE A 432 6.96 16.81 -0.28
C PHE A 432 6.59 15.70 0.73
N THR A 433 5.31 15.34 0.80
CA THR A 433 4.88 14.20 1.63
C THR A 433 5.41 12.85 1.11
N GLY A 434 5.58 12.73 -0.21
CA GLY A 434 6.19 11.57 -0.88
C GLY A 434 7.64 11.35 -0.50
N VAL A 435 8.46 12.41 -0.41
CA VAL A 435 9.84 12.33 0.12
C VAL A 435 9.83 11.78 1.54
N GLY A 436 8.91 12.27 2.36
CA GLY A 436 8.72 11.78 3.71
C GLY A 436 8.34 10.28 3.77
N ASN A 437 7.40 9.84 2.94
CA ASN A 437 7.05 8.41 2.83
C ASN A 437 8.25 7.57 2.34
N GLY A 438 9.06 8.11 1.43
CA GLY A 438 10.30 7.49 0.96
C GLY A 438 11.32 7.31 2.08
N LEU A 439 11.46 8.30 2.98
CA LEU A 439 12.32 8.19 4.16
C LEU A 439 11.87 7.06 5.09
N VAL A 440 10.56 6.93 5.34
CA VAL A 440 10.00 5.84 6.15
C VAL A 440 10.25 4.50 5.47
N ALA A 441 10.00 4.38 4.16
CA ALA A 441 10.27 3.16 3.40
C ALA A 441 11.76 2.75 3.46
N ALA A 442 12.68 3.70 3.30
CA ALA A 442 14.12 3.46 3.42
C ALA A 442 14.51 3.02 4.84
N SER A 443 13.86 3.59 5.87
CA SER A 443 14.08 3.18 7.26
C SER A 443 13.61 1.75 7.54
N ILE A 444 12.48 1.34 6.95
CA ILE A 444 11.96 -0.02 7.05
C ILE A 444 12.93 -0.99 6.36
N HIS A 445 13.43 -0.67 5.17
CA HIS A 445 14.38 -1.54 4.47
C HIS A 445 15.66 -1.75 5.28
N LYS A 446 16.26 -0.65 5.79
CA LYS A 446 17.42 -0.72 6.68
C LYS A 446 17.14 -1.47 7.99
N ALA A 447 15.94 -1.33 8.53
CA ALA A 447 15.51 -2.08 9.71
C ALA A 447 15.48 -3.59 9.39
N THR A 448 14.87 -4.00 8.28
CA THR A 448 14.80 -5.39 7.84
C THR A 448 16.19 -6.01 7.67
N GLU A 449 17.12 -5.32 7.01
CA GLU A 449 18.51 -5.75 6.86
C GLU A 449 19.20 -5.96 8.21
N LYS A 450 19.00 -5.03 9.15
CA LYS A 450 19.62 -5.09 10.48
C LYS A 450 19.02 -6.17 11.39
N VAL A 451 17.74 -6.53 11.21
CA VAL A 451 17.15 -7.63 11.95
C VAL A 451 17.80 -8.97 11.58
N ARG A 452 18.31 -9.10 10.34
CA ARG A 452 19.03 -10.29 9.83
C ARG A 452 18.18 -11.56 9.95
N PHE A 453 17.06 -11.58 9.26
CA PHE A 453 16.20 -12.77 9.18
C PHE A 453 16.92 -13.90 8.43
N ALA A 454 16.79 -15.13 8.91
CA ALA A 454 17.31 -16.34 8.24
C ALA A 454 16.47 -16.75 7.01
N SER A 455 15.28 -16.15 6.84
CA SER A 455 14.34 -16.43 5.78
C SER A 455 14.02 -15.16 5.03
N VAL A 456 14.17 -15.20 3.71
CA VAL A 456 13.78 -14.13 2.78
C VAL A 456 12.29 -13.82 2.96
N GLN A 457 11.44 -14.86 3.01
CA GLN A 457 10.00 -14.68 3.26
C GLN A 457 9.72 -13.96 4.59
N SER A 458 10.48 -14.22 5.65
CA SER A 458 10.27 -13.54 6.94
C SER A 458 10.65 -12.06 6.88
N ALA A 459 11.76 -11.72 6.21
CA ALA A 459 12.19 -10.35 5.96
C ALA A 459 11.17 -9.57 5.11
N GLU A 460 10.69 -10.21 4.06
CA GLU A 460 9.66 -9.71 3.17
C GLU A 460 8.33 -9.47 3.89
N ASN A 461 7.88 -10.44 4.70
CA ASN A 461 6.68 -10.32 5.51
C ASN A 461 6.77 -9.14 6.49
N TYR A 462 7.90 -9.00 7.19
CA TYR A 462 8.14 -7.87 8.09
C TYR A 462 8.05 -6.53 7.36
N THR A 463 8.71 -6.44 6.19
CA THR A 463 8.68 -5.24 5.34
C THR A 463 7.26 -4.90 4.87
N MET A 464 6.50 -5.91 4.46
CA MET A 464 5.10 -5.77 4.03
C MET A 464 4.21 -5.21 5.15
N TRP A 465 4.29 -5.79 6.35
CA TRP A 465 3.51 -5.36 7.52
C TRP A 465 3.87 -3.94 7.95
N MET A 466 5.16 -3.63 8.08
CA MET A 466 5.61 -2.30 8.49
C MET A 466 5.25 -1.23 7.47
N SER A 467 5.44 -1.49 6.17
CA SER A 467 5.11 -0.54 5.11
C SER A 467 3.60 -0.29 5.02
N THR A 468 2.79 -1.36 5.07
CA THR A 468 1.33 -1.25 5.05
C THR A 468 0.80 -0.51 6.27
N ALA A 469 1.31 -0.82 7.47
CA ALA A 469 0.92 -0.14 8.70
C ALA A 469 1.28 1.35 8.68
N ALA A 470 2.47 1.71 8.21
CA ALA A 470 2.89 3.10 8.05
C ALA A 470 1.98 3.84 7.06
N GLN A 471 1.65 3.24 5.92
CA GLN A 471 0.74 3.84 4.94
C GLN A 471 -0.68 4.05 5.52
N LEU A 472 -1.22 3.05 6.21
CA LEU A 472 -2.54 3.14 6.86
C LEU A 472 -2.55 4.20 7.97
N LEU A 473 -1.49 4.31 8.76
CA LEU A 473 -1.34 5.37 9.76
C LEU A 473 -1.34 6.74 9.10
N ASN A 474 -0.61 6.90 7.98
CA ASN A 474 -0.57 8.16 7.24
C ASN A 474 -1.95 8.53 6.71
N ILE A 475 -2.71 7.56 6.20
CA ILE A 475 -4.11 7.77 5.78
C ILE A 475 -4.98 8.16 6.96
N GLY A 476 -4.85 7.49 8.11
CA GLY A 476 -5.58 7.81 9.33
C GLY A 476 -5.31 9.24 9.80
N LEU A 477 -4.04 9.66 9.81
CA LEU A 477 -3.63 11.03 10.15
C LEU A 477 -4.19 12.05 9.15
N ASN A 478 -4.14 11.75 7.85
CA ASN A 478 -4.73 12.58 6.80
C ASN A 478 -6.24 12.77 6.98
N VAL A 479 -6.97 11.69 7.28
CA VAL A 479 -8.42 11.71 7.56
C VAL A 479 -8.70 12.54 8.82
N LEU A 480 -7.90 12.36 9.88
CA LEU A 480 -8.01 13.12 11.12
C LEU A 480 -7.78 14.61 10.89
N LEU A 481 -6.77 14.98 10.10
CA LEU A 481 -6.51 16.37 9.73
C LEU A 481 -7.67 16.98 8.95
N ALA A 482 -8.17 16.27 7.92
CA ALA A 482 -9.31 16.73 7.15
C ALA A 482 -10.54 16.95 8.05
N HIS A 483 -10.69 16.13 9.10
CA HIS A 483 -11.72 16.32 10.12
C HIS A 483 -11.47 17.57 10.97
N LEU A 484 -10.26 17.75 11.49
CA LEU A 484 -9.88 18.89 12.33
C LEU A 484 -9.91 20.24 11.60
N ASN A 485 -9.72 20.26 10.28
CA ASN A 485 -9.77 21.49 9.47
C ASN A 485 -11.17 22.10 9.37
N ASN A 486 -12.19 21.29 9.59
CA ASN A 486 -13.55 21.76 9.42
C ASN A 486 -14.10 22.36 10.69
N TYR A 487 -14.93 23.39 10.50
CA TYR A 487 -15.81 23.91 11.53
C TYR A 487 -16.50 22.76 12.30
N GLY A 488 -17.20 21.86 11.60
CA GLY A 488 -17.89 20.74 12.25
C GLY A 488 -16.98 19.80 13.06
N GLY A 489 -15.81 19.42 12.53
CA GLY A 489 -14.92 18.49 13.23
C GLY A 489 -14.16 19.13 14.40
N HIS A 490 -13.77 20.41 14.28
CA HIS A 490 -13.15 21.17 15.35
C HIS A 490 -14.08 21.30 16.57
N TYR A 491 -15.35 21.66 16.35
CA TYR A 491 -16.35 21.72 17.43
C TYR A 491 -16.68 20.33 18.00
N LYS A 492 -16.63 19.27 17.19
CA LYS A 492 -16.82 17.90 17.66
C LYS A 492 -15.72 17.43 18.60
N VAL A 493 -14.46 17.71 18.28
CA VAL A 493 -13.34 17.41 19.19
C VAL A 493 -13.40 18.27 20.45
N LEU A 494 -13.74 19.55 20.34
CA LEU A 494 -14.00 20.40 21.51
C LEU A 494 -15.15 19.87 22.36
N SER A 495 -16.21 19.32 21.76
CA SER A 495 -17.34 18.72 22.50
C SER A 495 -16.97 17.42 23.23
N MET A 496 -15.92 16.71 22.78
CA MET A 496 -15.37 15.56 23.51
C MET A 496 -14.56 15.97 24.75
N VAL A 497 -14.05 17.21 24.79
CA VAL A 497 -13.15 17.72 25.83
C VAL A 497 -13.86 18.70 26.80
N LYS A 498 -14.87 19.45 26.35
CA LYS A 498 -15.65 20.39 27.15
C LYS A 498 -17.14 20.01 27.16
N ASP A 499 -17.68 19.82 28.36
CA ASP A 499 -19.09 19.58 28.72
C ASP A 499 -20.04 19.24 27.56
N PHE A 500 -20.15 17.94 27.30
CA PHE A 500 -21.03 17.27 26.34
C PHE A 500 -22.52 17.70 26.45
N ALA A 501 -22.93 18.26 27.59
CA ALA A 501 -24.31 18.65 27.90
C ALA A 501 -24.70 20.06 27.40
N LEU A 502 -23.75 20.98 27.24
CA LEU A 502 -24.02 22.38 26.87
C LEU A 502 -24.19 22.55 25.34
N TYR A 503 -23.56 21.70 24.54
CA TYR A 503 -23.75 21.62 23.08
C TYR A 503 -24.92 20.71 22.70
N ARG A 504 -26.11 21.02 23.22
CA ARG A 504 -27.35 20.30 22.90
C ARG A 504 -27.73 20.51 21.43
N ARG A 505 -27.17 19.69 20.53
CA ARG A 505 -27.94 18.74 19.73
C ARG A 505 -28.96 19.33 18.74
N THR A 506 -28.82 20.52 18.15
CA THR A 506 -29.78 20.93 17.10
C THR A 506 -29.57 20.10 15.82
N ALA A 507 -30.66 19.72 15.15
CA ALA A 507 -30.62 18.94 13.92
C ALA A 507 -29.82 19.65 12.81
N THR A 508 -29.88 20.98 12.79
CA THR A 508 -29.09 21.88 11.95
C THR A 508 -27.57 21.76 12.18
N PHE A 509 -27.12 21.58 13.42
CA PHE A 509 -25.71 21.38 13.74
C PHE A 509 -25.20 20.02 13.24
N SER A 510 -26.00 18.95 13.43
CA SER A 510 -25.67 17.60 12.93
C SER A 510 -25.53 17.57 11.40
N VAL A 511 -26.44 18.25 10.71
CA VAL A 511 -26.42 18.42 9.26
C VAL A 511 -25.22 19.27 8.80
N GLY A 512 -24.92 20.36 9.49
CA GLY A 512 -23.77 21.22 9.18
C GLY A 512 -22.43 20.48 9.32
N GLU A 513 -22.30 19.62 10.33
CA GLU A 513 -21.17 18.70 10.45
C GLU A 513 -21.10 17.74 9.25
N GLU A 514 -22.24 17.18 8.82
CA GLU A 514 -22.28 16.21 7.74
C GLU A 514 -21.81 16.80 6.41
N VAL A 515 -22.34 17.96 6.03
CA VAL A 515 -21.98 18.63 4.78
C VAL A 515 -20.51 19.06 4.82
N SER A 516 -20.04 19.57 5.96
CA SER A 516 -18.66 20.02 6.13
C SER A 516 -17.64 18.87 6.02
N ILE A 517 -17.90 17.75 6.74
CA ILE A 517 -17.05 16.55 6.67
C ILE A 517 -17.03 16.01 5.24
N THR A 518 -18.21 15.86 4.63
CA THR A 518 -18.34 15.33 3.28
C THR A 518 -17.59 16.19 2.27
N GLN A 519 -17.70 17.51 2.35
CA GLN A 519 -17.03 18.42 1.43
C GLN A 519 -15.51 18.43 1.57
N SER A 520 -15.00 18.47 2.79
CA SER A 520 -13.55 18.47 3.06
C SER A 520 -12.87 17.18 2.64
N LEU A 521 -13.46 16.04 2.99
CA LEU A 521 -12.81 14.75 2.88
C LEU A 521 -12.97 14.23 1.44
N SER A 522 -14.05 14.62 0.75
CA SER A 522 -14.16 14.56 -0.71
C SER A 522 -13.03 15.31 -1.40
N THR A 523 -12.86 16.59 -1.08
CA THR A 523 -11.86 17.45 -1.75
C THR A 523 -10.44 16.97 -1.47
N TYR A 524 -10.19 16.50 -0.26
CA TYR A 524 -8.91 15.96 0.16
C TYR A 524 -8.62 14.61 -0.49
N MET A 525 -9.51 13.62 -0.34
CA MET A 525 -9.25 12.26 -0.79
C MET A 525 -9.26 12.14 -2.31
N VAL A 526 -10.14 12.84 -3.03
CA VAL A 526 -10.14 12.80 -4.51
C VAL A 526 -8.82 13.33 -5.05
N ASN A 527 -8.33 14.46 -4.52
CA ASN A 527 -7.10 15.06 -5.01
C ASN A 527 -5.86 14.29 -4.52
N VAL A 528 -5.74 14.02 -3.22
CA VAL A 528 -4.50 13.50 -2.59
C VAL A 528 -4.38 11.98 -2.69
N ILE A 529 -5.48 11.23 -2.71
CA ILE A 529 -5.47 9.76 -2.66
C ILE A 529 -5.76 9.14 -4.01
N LEU A 530 -6.50 9.83 -4.88
CA LEU A 530 -6.92 9.26 -6.17
C LEU A 530 -6.21 9.91 -7.35
N LEU A 531 -6.36 11.23 -7.52
CA LEU A 531 -5.81 11.95 -8.67
C LEU A 531 -4.28 12.03 -8.62
N VAL A 532 -3.72 12.51 -7.52
CA VAL A 532 -2.28 12.74 -7.44
C VAL A 532 -1.48 11.43 -7.42
N PRO A 533 -1.86 10.36 -6.69
CA PRO A 533 -1.18 9.08 -6.79
C PRO A 533 -1.27 8.46 -8.18
N ALA A 534 -2.39 8.62 -8.90
CA ALA A 534 -2.50 8.16 -10.28
C ALA A 534 -1.55 8.93 -11.23
N LEU A 535 -1.47 10.26 -11.10
CA LEU A 535 -0.54 11.09 -11.88
C LEU A 535 0.93 10.81 -11.50
N ALA A 536 1.22 10.74 -10.21
CA ALA A 536 2.54 10.41 -9.70
C ALA A 536 2.94 8.99 -10.07
N PHE A 537 2.01 8.04 -10.13
CA PHE A 537 2.27 6.68 -10.61
C PHE A 537 2.79 6.72 -12.04
N VAL A 538 2.15 7.48 -12.94
CA VAL A 538 2.62 7.62 -14.32
C VAL A 538 4.03 8.24 -14.34
N LEU A 539 4.27 9.29 -13.56
CA LEU A 539 5.57 9.96 -13.49
C LEU A 539 6.67 9.10 -12.86
N VAL A 540 6.41 8.41 -11.77
CA VAL A 540 7.39 7.57 -11.08
C VAL A 540 7.63 6.30 -11.87
N ARG A 541 6.59 5.65 -12.41
CA ARG A 541 6.72 4.35 -13.07
C ARG A 541 7.26 4.45 -14.49
N TYR A 542 7.02 5.55 -15.21
CA TYR A 542 7.52 5.74 -16.58
C TYR A 542 8.54 6.88 -16.68
N GLY A 543 8.33 7.97 -15.96
CA GLY A 543 9.27 9.09 -15.94
C GLY A 543 10.57 8.74 -15.22
N ALA A 544 10.56 8.08 -14.06
CA ALA A 544 11.82 7.76 -13.36
C ALA A 544 12.71 6.77 -14.15
N PRO A 545 12.20 5.69 -14.75
CA PRO A 545 13.01 4.84 -15.63
C PRO A 545 13.48 5.57 -16.88
N LEU A 546 12.68 6.47 -17.45
CA LEU A 546 13.11 7.31 -18.58
C LEU A 546 14.27 8.23 -18.19
N MET A 547 14.18 8.86 -17.02
CA MET A 547 15.26 9.70 -16.47
C MET A 547 16.50 8.88 -16.16
N GLY A 548 16.35 7.66 -15.61
CA GLY A 548 17.45 6.72 -15.40
C GLY A 548 18.09 6.30 -16.72
N ALA A 549 17.30 5.98 -17.74
CA ALA A 549 17.78 5.65 -19.07
C ALA A 549 18.52 6.84 -19.72
N LEU A 550 17.96 8.05 -19.64
CA LEU A 550 18.62 9.26 -20.14
C LEU A 550 19.94 9.54 -19.40
N TYR A 551 19.99 9.32 -18.09
CA TYR A 551 21.21 9.43 -17.30
C TYR A 551 22.27 8.42 -17.75
N VAL A 552 21.90 7.14 -17.84
CA VAL A 552 22.77 6.07 -18.33
C VAL A 552 23.30 6.40 -19.73
N LEU A 553 22.43 6.83 -20.64
CA LEU A 553 22.82 7.16 -22.01
C LEU A 553 23.79 8.35 -22.08
N ALA A 554 23.74 9.26 -21.10
CA ALA A 554 24.58 10.46 -21.03
C ALA A 554 25.85 10.31 -20.16
N ALA A 555 25.90 9.30 -19.29
CA ALA A 555 26.99 9.08 -18.35
C ALA A 555 28.21 8.44 -19.03
N ASP A 556 29.41 8.73 -18.50
CA ASP A 556 30.61 7.95 -18.80
C ASP A 556 30.50 6.64 -17.98
N LEU A 557 30.02 5.58 -18.63
CA LEU A 557 29.80 4.28 -18.01
C LEU A 557 31.05 3.41 -18.16
N ASP A 558 31.72 3.12 -17.04
CA ASP A 558 32.65 1.98 -16.93
C ASP A 558 31.84 0.67 -17.01
N ASP A 559 32.50 -0.46 -17.31
CA ASP A 559 31.85 -1.79 -17.37
C ASP A 559 31.13 -2.17 -16.05
N ARG A 560 31.51 -1.53 -14.93
CA ARG A 560 30.87 -1.66 -13.61
C ARG A 560 29.50 -1.00 -13.49
N VAL A 561 29.03 -0.26 -14.49
CA VAL A 561 27.73 0.45 -14.44
C VAL A 561 26.60 -0.34 -15.12
N SER A 562 26.88 -1.57 -15.58
CA SER A 562 25.91 -2.55 -16.06
C SER A 562 24.78 -2.82 -15.05
N HIS A 563 25.01 -2.67 -13.73
CA HIS A 563 23.96 -2.79 -12.71
C HIS A 563 22.85 -1.74 -12.82
N LEU A 564 23.13 -0.52 -13.28
CA LEU A 564 22.10 0.52 -13.46
C LEU A 564 21.15 0.18 -14.62
N LEU A 565 21.55 -0.75 -15.49
CA LEU A 565 20.76 -1.25 -16.61
C LEU A 565 19.92 -2.47 -16.25
N ARG A 566 20.14 -3.07 -15.07
CA ARG A 566 19.42 -4.28 -14.68
C ARG A 566 17.94 -3.99 -14.43
N PRO A 567 17.06 -4.88 -14.91
CA PRO A 567 15.65 -4.80 -14.58
C PRO A 567 15.45 -4.96 -13.07
N ALA A 568 14.61 -4.10 -12.48
CA ALA A 568 14.26 -4.21 -11.08
C ALA A 568 13.53 -5.54 -10.79
N PRO A 569 13.73 -6.15 -9.60
CA PRO A 569 13.02 -7.36 -9.21
C PRO A 569 11.51 -7.13 -9.12
N PHE A 570 10.74 -8.19 -9.35
CA PHE A 570 9.27 -8.12 -9.25
C PHE A 570 8.81 -8.32 -7.80
N GLU A 571 8.77 -7.22 -7.03
CA GLU A 571 8.40 -7.30 -5.61
C GLU A 571 6.88 -7.48 -5.38
N LEU A 572 6.46 -8.64 -4.88
CA LEU A 572 5.04 -8.91 -4.57
C LEU A 572 4.54 -8.16 -3.33
N ASN A 573 5.39 -8.02 -2.31
CA ASN A 573 5.01 -7.50 -1.00
C ASN A 573 4.48 -6.06 -1.07
N GLY A 574 5.21 -5.19 -1.77
CA GLY A 574 4.79 -3.79 -1.96
C GLY A 574 3.47 -3.68 -2.74
N ARG A 575 3.23 -4.57 -3.70
CA ARG A 575 2.01 -4.57 -4.52
C ARG A 575 0.78 -5.03 -3.76
N TYR A 576 0.90 -6.13 -3.00
CA TYR A 576 -0.18 -6.57 -2.12
C TYR A 576 -0.52 -5.51 -1.06
N GLY A 577 0.50 -4.95 -0.39
CA GLY A 577 0.30 -3.90 0.60
C GLY A 577 -0.41 -2.68 0.01
N SER A 578 0.05 -2.20 -1.15
CA SER A 578 -0.58 -1.07 -1.86
C SER A 578 -2.03 -1.37 -2.27
N ALA A 579 -2.34 -2.58 -2.73
CA ALA A 579 -3.71 -2.96 -3.07
C ALA A 579 -4.64 -2.93 -1.83
N VAL A 580 -4.19 -3.45 -0.68
CA VAL A 580 -4.97 -3.39 0.58
C VAL A 580 -5.20 -1.94 1.00
N VAL A 581 -4.16 -1.10 0.92
CA VAL A 581 -4.22 0.32 1.26
C VAL A 581 -5.18 1.08 0.34
N ASN A 582 -5.04 0.92 -0.98
CA ASN A 582 -5.89 1.57 -1.97
C ASN A 582 -7.35 1.16 -1.84
N PHE A 583 -7.62 -0.13 -1.59
CA PHE A 583 -8.98 -0.61 -1.33
C PHE A 583 -9.54 -0.03 -0.02
N THR A 584 -8.72 0.05 1.03
CA THR A 584 -9.10 0.67 2.31
C THR A 584 -9.48 2.15 2.12
N CYS A 585 -8.65 2.91 1.40
CA CYS A 585 -8.96 4.29 1.01
C CYS A 585 -10.27 4.41 0.24
N SER A 586 -10.55 3.46 -0.63
CA SER A 586 -11.74 3.47 -1.48
C SER A 586 -13.01 3.19 -0.70
N LEU A 587 -12.96 2.27 0.27
CA LEU A 587 -14.05 2.09 1.23
C LEU A 587 -14.25 3.36 2.07
N LEU A 588 -13.16 3.98 2.53
CA LEU A 588 -13.25 5.24 3.27
C LEU A 588 -13.94 6.35 2.46
N LEU A 589 -13.63 6.43 1.17
CA LEU A 589 -14.27 7.36 0.23
C LEU A 589 -15.78 7.15 0.07
N GLN A 590 -16.27 5.91 0.22
CA GLN A 590 -17.71 5.64 0.19
C GLN A 590 -18.47 6.24 1.37
N TYR A 591 -17.79 6.59 2.47
CA TYR A 591 -18.43 7.27 3.61
C TYR A 591 -18.60 8.78 3.40
N VAL A 592 -18.09 9.34 2.30
CA VAL A 592 -17.89 10.78 2.09
C VAL A 592 -18.36 11.25 0.71
N ILE A 593 -19.38 10.59 0.19
CA ILE A 593 -19.92 10.90 -1.13
C ILE A 593 -20.77 12.17 -1.05
N ARG A 594 -20.38 13.23 -1.77
CA ARG A 594 -21.18 14.46 -1.91
C ARG A 594 -22.39 14.27 -2.81
N SER A 595 -22.25 13.43 -3.84
CA SER A 595 -23.30 13.16 -4.83
C SER A 595 -23.14 11.77 -5.43
N ARG A 596 -24.25 11.18 -5.90
CA ARG A 596 -24.24 9.87 -6.59
C ARG A 596 -23.24 9.81 -7.75
N MET A 597 -23.13 10.89 -8.53
CA MET A 597 -22.18 10.99 -9.64
C MET A 597 -20.73 10.96 -9.15
N GLN A 598 -20.42 11.61 -8.03
CA GLN A 598 -19.08 11.57 -7.48
C GLN A 598 -18.69 10.17 -7.01
N SER A 599 -19.60 9.46 -6.33
CA SER A 599 -19.34 8.06 -5.92
C SER A 599 -19.04 7.18 -7.11
N PHE A 600 -19.86 7.30 -8.16
CA PHE A 600 -19.67 6.57 -9.40
C PHE A 600 -18.30 6.88 -10.04
N ILE A 601 -17.93 8.16 -10.15
CA ILE A 601 -16.64 8.58 -10.72
C ILE A 601 -15.48 8.00 -9.91
N ILE A 602 -15.55 8.05 -8.58
CA ILE A 602 -14.51 7.51 -7.69
C ILE A 602 -14.37 6.00 -7.86
N ALA A 603 -15.48 5.27 -7.78
CA ALA A 603 -15.48 3.81 -7.91
C ALA A 603 -15.05 3.37 -9.32
N PHE A 604 -15.44 4.11 -10.36
CA PHE A 604 -15.00 3.86 -11.74
C PHE A 604 -13.51 4.13 -11.92
N ALA A 605 -13.01 5.26 -11.39
CA ALA A 605 -11.60 5.61 -11.48
C ALA A 605 -10.72 4.58 -10.74
N LEU A 606 -11.18 4.06 -9.61
CA LEU A 606 -10.52 2.97 -8.90
C LEU A 606 -10.51 1.67 -9.73
N LEU A 607 -11.65 1.30 -10.29
CA LEU A 607 -11.75 0.12 -11.16
C LEU A 607 -10.78 0.25 -12.34
N ALA A 608 -10.76 1.41 -13.01
CA ALA A 608 -9.83 1.71 -14.08
C ALA A 608 -8.37 1.64 -13.62
N SER A 609 -8.04 2.15 -12.43
CA SER A 609 -6.70 2.07 -11.85
C SER A 609 -6.24 0.63 -11.66
N TYR A 610 -7.10 -0.25 -11.13
CA TYR A 610 -6.75 -1.67 -10.98
C TYR A 610 -6.62 -2.41 -12.31
N VAL A 611 -7.42 -2.06 -13.33
CA VAL A 611 -7.26 -2.60 -14.69
C VAL A 611 -5.91 -2.19 -15.27
N VAL A 612 -5.51 -0.93 -15.07
CA VAL A 612 -4.19 -0.43 -15.48
C VAL A 612 -3.09 -1.15 -14.70
N HIS A 613 -3.20 -1.31 -13.37
CA HIS A 613 -2.23 -2.07 -12.58
C HIS A 613 -2.06 -3.50 -13.08
N TYR A 614 -3.16 -4.20 -13.37
CA TYR A 614 -3.12 -5.55 -13.92
C TYR A 614 -2.33 -5.60 -15.24
N GLY A 615 -2.67 -4.71 -16.20
CA GLY A 615 -2.02 -4.67 -17.51
C GLY A 615 -0.54 -4.27 -17.42
N VAL A 616 -0.20 -3.32 -16.55
CA VAL A 616 1.16 -2.83 -16.37
C VAL A 616 2.04 -3.86 -15.66
N ASP A 617 1.56 -4.48 -14.59
CA ASP A 617 2.34 -5.51 -13.89
C ASP A 617 2.54 -6.75 -14.76
N ALA A 618 1.54 -7.14 -15.54
CA ALA A 618 1.69 -8.17 -16.57
C ALA A 618 2.77 -7.81 -17.59
N TYR A 619 2.73 -6.59 -18.12
CA TYR A 619 3.74 -6.13 -19.08
C TYR A 619 5.14 -6.11 -18.47
N VAL A 620 5.28 -5.60 -17.25
CA VAL A 620 6.56 -5.54 -16.54
C VAL A 620 7.09 -6.93 -16.27
N LEU A 621 6.27 -7.84 -15.77
CA LEU A 621 6.69 -9.21 -15.49
C LEU A 621 7.20 -9.91 -16.75
N ILE A 622 6.47 -9.80 -17.86
CA ILE A 622 6.81 -10.47 -19.11
C ILE A 622 8.06 -9.86 -19.78
N ASN A 623 8.23 -8.53 -19.71
CA ASN A 623 9.22 -7.84 -20.55
C ASN A 623 10.36 -7.12 -19.81
N LYS A 624 10.22 -6.87 -18.50
CA LYS A 624 11.09 -5.93 -17.76
C LYS A 624 11.45 -6.38 -16.34
N ALA A 625 11.02 -7.55 -15.87
CA ALA A 625 11.37 -8.06 -14.55
C ALA A 625 12.56 -9.01 -14.65
N ALA A 626 13.45 -8.95 -13.65
CA ALA A 626 14.51 -9.94 -13.49
C ALA A 626 13.90 -11.34 -13.23
N PRO A 627 14.58 -12.43 -13.65
CA PRO A 627 14.22 -13.79 -13.27
C PRO A 627 14.27 -13.97 -11.76
N SER A 628 13.11 -14.01 -11.12
CA SER A 628 12.99 -14.26 -9.68
C SER A 628 11.99 -15.39 -9.44
N GLY A 629 12.42 -16.47 -8.79
CA GLY A 629 11.55 -17.58 -8.38
C GLY A 629 10.71 -17.19 -7.17
N LEU A 630 9.51 -16.64 -7.40
CA LEU A 630 8.57 -16.23 -6.37
C LEU A 630 7.67 -17.42 -5.98
N ASN A 631 8.29 -18.44 -5.41
CA ASN A 631 7.64 -19.72 -5.09
C ASN A 631 6.92 -19.74 -3.73
N GLY A 632 7.01 -18.64 -2.96
CA GLY A 632 6.37 -18.46 -1.67
C GLY A 632 4.87 -18.15 -1.74
N THR A 633 4.12 -18.64 -0.74
CA THR A 633 2.69 -18.29 -0.52
C THR A 633 2.50 -17.29 0.61
N ALA A 634 3.57 -16.92 1.32
CA ALA A 634 3.54 -16.08 2.50
C ALA A 634 3.01 -14.67 2.24
N ALA A 635 3.46 -14.02 1.16
CA ALA A 635 2.98 -12.69 0.77
C ALA A 635 1.46 -12.66 0.54
N PHE A 636 0.93 -13.67 -0.15
CA PHE A 636 -0.51 -13.84 -0.35
C PHE A 636 -1.24 -14.07 0.98
N HIS A 637 -0.72 -14.94 1.86
CA HIS A 637 -1.31 -15.19 3.16
C HIS A 637 -1.38 -13.91 4.02
N ASN A 638 -0.30 -13.13 4.04
CA ASN A 638 -0.27 -11.84 4.73
C ASN A 638 -1.23 -10.83 4.12
N ALA A 639 -1.33 -10.78 2.78
CA ALA A 639 -2.32 -9.94 2.11
C ALA A 639 -3.75 -10.30 2.56
N MET A 640 -4.06 -11.60 2.64
CA MET A 640 -5.35 -12.06 3.14
C MET A 640 -5.57 -11.68 4.61
N LEU A 641 -4.56 -11.80 5.48
CA LEU A 641 -4.68 -11.33 6.87
C LEU A 641 -4.90 -9.82 6.96
N MET A 642 -4.17 -9.03 6.17
CA MET A 642 -4.32 -7.56 6.12
C MET A 642 -5.68 -7.14 5.54
N TRP A 643 -6.31 -7.99 4.71
CA TRP A 643 -7.67 -7.77 4.20
C TRP A 643 -8.74 -7.69 5.31
N SER A 644 -8.41 -8.10 6.53
CA SER A 644 -9.22 -7.86 7.73
C SER A 644 -9.46 -6.37 8.01
N VAL A 645 -8.54 -5.48 7.63
CA VAL A 645 -8.65 -4.04 7.86
C VAL A 645 -9.76 -3.41 7.01
N PRO A 646 -9.74 -3.49 5.66
CA PRO A 646 -10.82 -2.92 4.86
C PRO A 646 -12.17 -3.57 5.17
N THR A 647 -12.22 -4.88 5.35
CA THR A 647 -13.47 -5.58 5.70
C THR A 647 -13.97 -5.24 7.11
N GLY A 648 -13.05 -4.98 8.05
CA GLY A 648 -13.37 -4.53 9.40
C GLY A 648 -13.93 -3.13 9.44
N ILE A 649 -13.40 -2.21 8.62
CA ILE A 649 -14.01 -0.88 8.42
C ILE A 649 -15.44 -1.08 7.95
N LEU A 650 -15.64 -1.87 6.89
CA LEU A 650 -16.96 -2.13 6.34
C LEU A 650 -17.93 -2.77 7.37
N ALA A 651 -17.44 -3.65 8.23
CA ALA A 651 -18.21 -4.27 9.33
C ALA A 651 -18.63 -3.25 10.40
N ALA A 652 -17.74 -2.32 10.75
CA ALA A 652 -17.98 -1.30 11.77
C ALA A 652 -18.90 -0.18 11.28
N CYS A 653 -19.03 -0.02 9.96
CA CYS A 653 -19.68 1.15 9.39
C CYS A 653 -21.18 1.31 9.62
N PRO A 654 -22.01 0.26 9.67
CA PRO A 654 -23.39 0.41 10.11
C PRO A 654 -23.50 1.04 11.51
N SER A 655 -22.62 0.65 12.44
CA SER A 655 -22.58 1.20 13.80
C SER A 655 -22.00 2.61 13.86
N TYR A 656 -21.02 2.92 12.99
CA TYR A 656 -20.55 4.29 12.80
C TYR A 656 -21.68 5.21 12.35
N TRP A 657 -22.49 4.79 11.38
CA TRP A 657 -23.64 5.57 10.91
C TRP A 657 -24.68 5.77 12.00
N ARG A 658 -24.98 4.74 12.81
CA ARG A 658 -25.88 4.87 13.98
C ARG A 658 -25.34 5.84 15.03
N TRP A 659 -24.04 5.77 15.38
CA TRP A 659 -23.42 6.74 16.28
C TRP A 659 -23.51 8.17 15.71
N ARG A 660 -23.28 8.33 14.41
CA ARG A 660 -23.38 9.61 13.72
C ARG A 660 -24.80 10.16 13.73
N GLY A 661 -25.79 9.30 13.54
CA GLY A 661 -27.21 9.60 13.64
C GLY A 661 -27.76 9.59 15.06
N MET A 662 -26.91 9.69 16.09
CA MET A 662 -27.30 9.83 17.50
C MET A 662 -27.86 8.58 18.20
N ASP A 663 -28.05 7.49 17.47
CA ASP A 663 -28.70 6.27 17.95
C ASP A 663 -27.71 5.18 18.41
N GLY A 664 -26.46 5.57 18.72
CA GLY A 664 -25.42 4.62 19.13
C GLY A 664 -24.21 5.25 19.81
N TYR A 665 -23.30 4.41 20.32
CA TYR A 665 -22.08 4.83 20.99
C TYR A 665 -20.86 4.64 20.09
N LEU A 666 -19.90 5.57 20.09
CA LEU A 666 -18.66 5.44 19.30
C LEU A 666 -17.88 4.16 19.68
N ALA A 667 -17.88 3.80 20.96
CA ALA A 667 -17.22 2.61 21.47
C ALA A 667 -17.67 1.32 20.78
N THR A 668 -18.95 1.19 20.38
CA THR A 668 -19.43 -0.01 19.70
C THR A 668 -18.82 -0.17 18.31
N THR A 669 -18.47 0.94 17.64
CA THR A 669 -17.77 0.92 16.35
C THR A 669 -16.39 0.26 16.48
N PHE A 670 -15.62 0.64 17.50
CA PHE A 670 -14.30 0.05 17.76
C PHE A 670 -14.39 -1.41 18.21
N VAL A 671 -15.38 -1.76 19.05
CA VAL A 671 -15.60 -3.15 19.48
C VAL A 671 -15.95 -4.05 18.29
N ILE A 672 -16.84 -3.60 17.40
CA ILE A 672 -17.21 -4.38 16.20
C ILE A 672 -16.02 -4.54 15.25
N PHE A 673 -15.25 -3.48 15.02
CA PHE A 673 -14.02 -3.56 14.24
C PHE A 673 -13.04 -4.60 14.82
N GLY A 674 -12.76 -4.51 16.12
CA GLY A 674 -11.83 -5.42 16.80
C GLY A 674 -12.32 -6.87 16.79
N ALA A 675 -13.61 -7.09 17.04
CA ALA A 675 -14.23 -8.41 16.98
C ALA A 675 -14.15 -9.00 15.56
N HIS A 676 -14.42 -8.20 14.52
CA HIS A 676 -14.30 -8.62 13.13
C HIS A 676 -12.87 -9.05 12.79
N VAL A 677 -11.87 -8.20 13.09
CA VAL A 677 -10.47 -8.50 12.80
C VAL A 677 -10.06 -9.82 13.48
N LEU A 678 -10.41 -10.01 14.76
CA LEU A 678 -10.09 -11.23 15.49
C LEU A 678 -10.74 -12.47 14.86
N ILE A 679 -12.05 -12.42 14.58
CA ILE A 679 -12.78 -13.55 14.00
C ILE A 679 -12.26 -13.87 12.59
N TYR A 680 -12.06 -12.84 11.77
CA TYR A 680 -11.57 -12.96 10.40
C TYR A 680 -10.16 -13.56 10.36
N CYS A 681 -9.21 -13.03 11.14
CA CYS A 681 -7.85 -13.54 11.19
C CYS A 681 -7.81 -14.99 11.69
N THR A 682 -8.64 -15.32 12.69
CA THR A 682 -8.77 -16.70 13.18
C THR A 682 -9.27 -17.62 12.07
N PHE A 683 -10.29 -17.20 11.32
CA PHE A 683 -10.84 -17.97 10.21
C PHE A 683 -9.83 -18.18 9.07
N ILE A 684 -9.14 -17.12 8.63
CA ILE A 684 -8.09 -17.22 7.60
C ILE A 684 -6.93 -18.09 8.09
N TYR A 685 -6.56 -17.99 9.36
CA TYR A 685 -5.53 -18.86 9.94
C TYR A 685 -5.94 -20.34 9.90
N PHE A 686 -7.22 -20.68 10.05
CA PHE A 686 -7.70 -22.06 9.95
C PHE A 686 -7.78 -22.56 8.49
N ILE A 687 -8.28 -21.75 7.55
CA ILE A 687 -8.40 -22.14 6.14
C ILE A 687 -7.05 -22.18 5.45
N CYS A 688 -6.27 -21.12 5.60
CA CYS A 688 -4.95 -21.00 5.01
C CYS A 688 -3.86 -21.54 5.94
N ARG A 689 -4.22 -22.42 6.89
CA ARG A 689 -3.26 -23.00 7.83
C ARG A 689 -2.13 -23.63 7.01
N PRO A 690 -0.86 -23.34 7.32
CA PRO A 690 0.31 -23.94 6.65
C PRO A 690 0.49 -25.42 7.02
N ARG A 691 -0.56 -26.24 6.88
CA ARG A 691 -0.54 -27.70 7.07
C ARG A 691 0.00 -28.45 5.84
N ASP A 692 0.68 -27.76 4.93
CA ASP A 692 1.21 -28.29 3.67
C ASP A 692 2.26 -29.42 3.86
N HIS A 693 2.75 -29.63 5.09
CA HIS A 693 3.60 -30.78 5.40
C HIS A 693 2.88 -32.15 5.36
N ILE A 694 1.53 -32.18 5.39
CA ILE A 694 0.80 -33.45 5.65
C ILE A 694 0.11 -34.02 4.39
N ASP A 695 -0.31 -33.18 3.43
CA ASP A 695 -1.20 -33.60 2.31
C ASP A 695 -0.61 -33.41 0.89
N GLY A 696 0.72 -33.44 0.75
CA GLY A 696 1.44 -33.29 -0.52
C GLY A 696 1.94 -34.62 -1.10
N ALA A 697 2.63 -34.56 -2.25
CA ALA A 697 3.15 -35.75 -2.93
C ALA A 697 4.02 -36.63 -2.00
N GLU A 698 3.91 -37.95 -2.17
CA GLU A 698 4.63 -38.93 -1.34
C GLU A 698 6.12 -39.07 -1.72
N GLU A 699 6.43 -38.78 -2.98
CA GLU A 699 7.77 -38.87 -3.57
C GLU A 699 8.32 -37.50 -3.93
N ASN A 700 9.64 -37.33 -3.74
CA ASN A 700 10.37 -36.14 -4.11
C ASN A 700 10.79 -36.18 -5.58
N THR A 701 9.92 -35.68 -6.45
CA THR A 701 10.22 -35.48 -7.88
C THR A 701 10.90 -34.14 -8.17
N SER A 702 11.19 -33.34 -7.16
CA SER A 702 11.84 -32.03 -7.35
C SER A 702 13.28 -32.19 -7.82
N THR A 703 13.63 -31.40 -8.83
CA THR A 703 14.99 -31.27 -9.37
C THR A 703 15.84 -30.29 -8.56
N SER A 704 15.22 -29.48 -7.71
CA SER A 704 15.92 -28.54 -6.82
C SER A 704 16.48 -29.23 -5.58
N ASP A 705 17.61 -28.72 -5.08
CA ASP A 705 18.32 -29.22 -3.90
C ASP A 705 19.03 -28.03 -3.20
N TYR A 706 19.26 -28.14 -1.89
CA TYR A 706 19.94 -27.11 -1.10
C TYR A 706 21.38 -26.89 -1.57
N SER A 707 22.02 -27.92 -2.13
CA SER A 707 23.36 -27.84 -2.72
C SER A 707 23.42 -26.89 -3.93
N LEU A 708 22.33 -26.74 -4.70
CA LEU A 708 22.29 -25.89 -5.89
C LEU A 708 22.20 -24.39 -5.57
N ARG A 709 21.61 -24.03 -4.43
CA ARG A 709 21.42 -22.65 -3.99
C ARG A 709 22.45 -22.21 -2.94
N ASN A 710 23.20 -23.13 -2.35
CA ASN A 710 24.25 -22.81 -1.39
C ASN A 710 25.49 -22.21 -2.12
N PRO A 711 25.92 -20.98 -1.77
CA PRO A 711 27.02 -20.30 -2.46
C PRO A 711 28.34 -21.07 -2.39
N VAL A 712 28.59 -21.79 -1.29
CA VAL A 712 29.82 -22.58 -1.09
C VAL A 712 29.87 -23.78 -2.02
N TYR A 713 28.75 -24.46 -2.25
CA TYR A 713 28.68 -25.60 -3.16
C TYR A 713 28.72 -25.17 -4.64
N LYS A 714 28.13 -24.02 -4.98
CA LYS A 714 28.33 -23.38 -6.29
C LYS A 714 29.81 -23.08 -6.54
N LEU A 715 30.49 -22.49 -5.56
CA LEU A 715 31.93 -22.19 -5.61
C LEU A 715 32.78 -23.45 -5.79
N ARG A 716 32.51 -24.52 -5.03
CA ARG A 716 33.21 -25.81 -5.20
C ARG A 716 33.09 -26.35 -6.62
N ARG A 717 31.86 -26.35 -7.17
CA ARG A 717 31.60 -26.80 -8.55
C ARG A 717 32.37 -25.97 -9.58
N LEU A 718 32.46 -24.66 -9.40
CA LEU A 718 33.23 -23.77 -10.28
C LEU A 718 34.74 -23.96 -10.13
N ALA A 719 35.22 -24.26 -8.92
CA ALA A 719 36.63 -24.54 -8.64
C ALA A 719 37.06 -25.96 -9.07
N GLY A 720 36.13 -26.81 -9.53
CA GLY A 720 36.41 -28.20 -9.92
C GLY A 720 36.72 -29.12 -8.73
N ILE A 721 36.24 -28.78 -7.54
CA ILE A 721 36.34 -29.54 -6.28
C ILE A 721 34.98 -30.17 -5.98
#